data_AF-A0A9J6ZVA4-F1
#
_entry.id   AF-A0A9J6ZVA4-F1
#
_cell.length_a   1.000
_cell.length_b   1.000
_cell.length_c   1.000
_cell.angle_alpha   90.00
_cell.angle_beta   90.00
_cell.angle_gamma   90.00
#
_symmetry.space_group_name_H-M   'P 1'
#
loop_
_entity.id
_entity.type
_entity.pdbx_description
1 polymer ?
#
loop_
_entity_poly.entity_id
_entity_poly.type
_entity_poly.pdbx_seq_one_letter_code
_entity_poly.pdbx_strand_id
1 'polypeptide(L)'
;MGRNVIALTALSVAVMAGCTTQQHADTAAPEEAVKAVKHVASAGFKRYQGPIVAADPSKPKNDYNITINYELGMHCTGFDFTYCCVLPPYNSIQSQVIKTATGKKKYPEMLEADEKDPAVLVDGKKRFKLAYGHVDNTYAEGNKLKYWDVTYDVNGDGKYGDNENVANAYFTHLYVYKDLKGTNPEGTSADAKKAFVGIQIPVPRDNGPAGAAVASPLNGGHLHYTGEVGTKVFTKSPVLDNVPIVLTNPGIWDALGLPLTPFTDSAAAKDLLELVETDIQPFQEAWVSLMHADSGKPVLDSHNGRPITFVGTNPIDVPNCANCHGNETANGDKYALYKQEKAFWKGLGASDWIANLKATSVSILEMHDDHNGTDFLKNYNPNSRSTDNRLGRDPVLCQKCHADNVIGVLQSKSFKDPKTGKEKVVPALTEAIHSVHQKAVPMPDSQNRTAACQGCHPSHRQDGNMDMYPITPDGKNAYADKDNRDAAGGCYVGRDVHSNPGKDTDGVETPEHLNAIGEWMQANVSGIGNDKGGKGLWCTNCHSQLSRELYQRDNLTNAFKHEGKTLRNKSLSEIAKGIGISMDKLKAMMDPKVVLNDKGEDTPGKSEILHTWAKDRMVPDIAVIALKGDGPMVNKDEDGDINVVPLSANPAVDIASLKLPEGATGAAAVPYDAATHGRDYWLSPGQPHCADCHAAPFVEGQGGVAFPINQPGKHSLMRYSKGHAGLACQSCHQSIHGLYPVTPGTDITTYRQAPQYNPDGSHGPFRCAACHEVNENGVPWIADEEEYKGKSIMKDYDTAVSWMHESAPDLGGAIPDE
;
A
#
# COMPACT_ATOMS: atom_id res chain seq x y z
N MET A 1 -70.36 7.95 -23.15
CA MET A 1 -69.99 7.53 -24.52
C MET A 1 -69.53 8.78 -25.25
N GLY A 2 -68.29 8.99 -25.72
CA GLY A 2 -67.08 8.19 -25.77
C GLY A 2 -65.83 9.08 -25.65
N ARG A 3 -64.71 8.43 -25.35
CA ARG A 3 -63.37 8.98 -25.13
C ARG A 3 -62.67 9.32 -26.46
N ASN A 4 -61.83 10.36 -26.52
CA ASN A 4 -60.38 10.21 -26.35
C ASN A 4 -59.62 11.53 -26.65
N VAL A 5 -58.61 11.73 -25.82
CA VAL A 5 -57.64 12.83 -25.76
C VAL A 5 -56.54 12.59 -26.80
N ILE A 6 -56.10 13.64 -27.49
CA ILE A 6 -54.83 13.65 -28.26
C ILE A 6 -53.88 14.62 -27.55
N ALA A 7 -52.76 14.07 -27.09
CA ALA A 7 -51.68 14.77 -26.41
C ALA A 7 -50.74 15.45 -27.44
N LEU A 8 -50.33 16.68 -27.14
CA LEU A 8 -49.24 17.37 -27.82
C LEU A 8 -47.89 16.82 -27.34
N THR A 9 -47.09 16.35 -28.29
CA THR A 9 -45.67 16.02 -28.13
C THR A 9 -44.81 17.28 -28.03
N ALA A 10 -44.09 17.43 -26.92
CA ALA A 10 -43.01 18.40 -26.77
C ALA A 10 -41.66 17.75 -27.10
N LEU A 11 -40.87 18.44 -27.94
CA LEU A 11 -39.53 18.06 -28.38
C LEU A 11 -38.57 17.86 -27.19
N SER A 12 -37.94 16.69 -27.13
CA SER A 12 -36.76 16.42 -26.31
C SER A 12 -35.52 16.65 -27.16
N VAL A 13 -34.68 17.61 -26.77
CA VAL A 13 -33.32 17.79 -27.30
C VAL A 13 -32.44 16.73 -26.63
N ALA A 14 -32.01 15.73 -27.41
CA ALA A 14 -31.05 14.74 -26.96
C ALA A 14 -29.65 15.37 -26.90
N VAL A 15 -29.11 15.53 -25.69
CA VAL A 15 -27.69 15.82 -25.45
C VAL A 15 -26.96 14.49 -25.55
N MET A 16 -26.21 14.29 -26.65
CA MET A 16 -25.28 13.17 -26.78
C MET A 16 -24.08 13.40 -25.84
N ALA A 17 -24.11 12.75 -24.68
CA ALA A 17 -22.91 12.53 -23.89
C ALA A 17 -22.09 11.43 -24.57
N GLY A 18 -20.87 11.78 -25.00
CA GLY A 18 -19.91 10.84 -25.58
C GLY A 18 -19.42 9.85 -24.53
N CYS A 19 -20.20 8.79 -24.31
CA CYS A 19 -19.69 7.53 -23.81
C CYS A 19 -18.87 6.90 -24.94
N THR A 20 -17.56 6.76 -24.76
CA THR A 20 -16.79 5.81 -25.55
C THR A 20 -17.24 4.42 -25.13
N THR A 21 -18.31 3.95 -25.76
CA THR A 21 -18.56 2.53 -25.90
C THR A 21 -17.32 1.94 -26.56
N GLN A 22 -16.64 1.04 -25.85
CA GLN A 22 -15.74 0.08 -26.48
C GLN A 22 -16.61 -0.64 -27.52
N GLN A 23 -16.52 -0.21 -28.78
CA GLN A 23 -16.96 -1.03 -29.90
C GLN A 23 -16.29 -2.38 -29.71
N HIS A 24 -17.08 -3.45 -29.82
CA HIS A 24 -16.58 -4.81 -29.98
C HIS A 24 -15.35 -4.77 -30.88
N ALA A 25 -14.17 -4.96 -30.28
CA ALA A 25 -12.96 -5.09 -31.05
C ALA A 25 -13.18 -6.30 -31.96
N ASP A 26 -13.20 -6.04 -33.27
CA ASP A 26 -13.07 -7.08 -34.28
C ASP A 26 -11.92 -8.00 -33.81
N THR A 27 -12.24 -9.28 -33.67
CA THR A 27 -11.44 -10.35 -33.06
C THR A 27 -10.21 -10.74 -33.89
N ALA A 28 -9.57 -9.77 -34.54
CA ALA A 28 -8.33 -9.94 -35.26
C ALA A 28 -7.35 -8.84 -34.83
N ALA A 29 -6.77 -8.99 -33.64
CA ALA A 29 -5.46 -8.41 -33.38
C ALA A 29 -4.53 -8.85 -34.54
N PRO A 30 -3.71 -7.97 -35.13
CA PRO A 30 -2.82 -8.36 -36.21
C PRO A 30 -1.98 -9.53 -35.72
N GLU A 31 -2.08 -10.66 -36.40
CA GLU A 31 -1.43 -11.91 -36.00
C GLU A 31 0.10 -11.72 -35.83
N GLU A 32 0.68 -10.70 -36.46
CA GLU A 32 2.07 -10.26 -36.29
C GLU A 32 2.36 -9.51 -34.97
N ALA A 33 1.43 -8.74 -34.40
CA ALA A 33 1.58 -8.11 -33.09
C ALA A 33 1.50 -9.15 -31.97
N VAL A 34 0.60 -10.13 -32.10
CA VAL A 34 0.53 -11.28 -31.20
C VAL A 34 1.75 -12.19 -31.35
N LYS A 35 2.30 -12.36 -32.56
CA LYS A 35 3.58 -13.07 -32.78
C LYS A 35 4.79 -12.29 -32.25
N ALA A 36 4.81 -10.96 -32.32
CA ALA A 36 5.87 -10.14 -31.75
C ALA A 36 5.85 -10.20 -30.21
N VAL A 37 4.69 -10.05 -29.57
CA VAL A 37 4.50 -10.20 -28.12
C VAL A 37 4.77 -11.63 -27.67
N LYS A 38 4.33 -12.64 -28.45
CA LYS A 38 4.71 -14.03 -28.19
C LYS A 38 6.20 -14.27 -28.39
N HIS A 39 6.91 -13.61 -29.30
CA HIS A 39 8.37 -13.72 -29.39
C HIS A 39 9.10 -13.03 -28.24
N VAL A 40 8.55 -11.94 -27.69
CA VAL A 40 9.08 -11.34 -26.45
C VAL A 40 8.83 -12.27 -25.25
N ALA A 41 7.64 -12.88 -25.15
CA ALA A 41 7.30 -13.83 -24.08
C ALA A 41 7.93 -15.23 -24.25
N SER A 42 8.14 -15.70 -25.49
CA SER A 42 8.64 -17.05 -25.85
C SER A 42 10.14 -17.10 -26.08
N ALA A 43 10.81 -15.97 -26.33
CA ALA A 43 12.24 -15.87 -26.12
C ALA A 43 12.44 -15.89 -24.62
N GLY A 44 12.36 -17.09 -24.03
CA GLY A 44 12.19 -17.32 -22.60
C GLY A 44 12.86 -16.21 -21.81
N PHE A 45 12.06 -15.41 -21.10
CA PHE A 45 12.53 -14.46 -20.12
C PHE A 45 13.28 -15.27 -19.06
N LYS A 46 14.52 -15.65 -19.38
CA LYS A 46 15.52 -15.97 -18.39
C LYS A 46 15.52 -14.73 -17.51
N ARG A 47 15.17 -14.91 -16.23
CA ARG A 47 15.39 -13.94 -15.14
C ARG A 47 16.57 -13.08 -15.55
N TYR A 48 16.39 -11.77 -15.73
CA TYR A 48 17.43 -10.88 -16.28
C TYR A 48 18.81 -11.29 -15.75
N GLN A 49 19.61 -11.97 -16.58
CA GLN A 49 20.93 -12.49 -16.19
C GLN A 49 21.98 -11.43 -16.50
N GLY A 50 21.67 -10.17 -16.16
CA GLY A 50 22.29 -8.96 -16.68
C GLY A 50 23.71 -9.15 -17.22
N PRO A 51 23.98 -8.89 -18.50
CA PRO A 51 25.36 -8.80 -18.95
C PRO A 51 25.97 -7.53 -18.38
N ILE A 52 27.07 -7.72 -17.66
CA ILE A 52 28.08 -6.69 -17.38
C ILE A 52 28.68 -6.31 -18.73
N VAL A 53 28.05 -5.38 -19.44
CA VAL A 53 28.83 -4.50 -20.32
C VAL A 53 29.54 -3.56 -19.36
N ALA A 54 30.85 -3.38 -19.52
CA ALA A 54 31.56 -2.31 -18.85
C ALA A 54 30.98 -0.98 -19.37
N ALA A 55 29.93 -0.50 -18.72
CA ALA A 55 29.40 0.83 -18.97
C ALA A 55 30.43 1.83 -18.46
N ASP A 56 30.54 2.97 -19.15
CA ASP A 56 31.26 4.11 -18.62
C ASP A 56 30.53 4.54 -17.33
N PRO A 57 31.13 4.36 -16.13
CA PRO A 57 30.44 4.65 -14.87
C PRO A 57 30.13 6.14 -14.71
N SER A 58 30.71 7.00 -15.56
CA SER A 58 30.47 8.44 -15.55
C SER A 58 29.27 8.88 -16.38
N LYS A 59 28.56 7.96 -17.05
CA LYS A 59 27.46 8.29 -17.96
C LYS A 59 26.25 7.38 -17.77
N PRO A 60 25.04 7.87 -18.12
CA PRO A 60 23.88 7.00 -18.21
C PRO A 60 24.14 5.85 -19.18
N LYS A 61 23.67 4.65 -18.83
CA LYS A 61 23.82 3.45 -19.67
C LYS A 61 22.58 3.10 -20.50
N ASN A 62 21.48 3.82 -20.28
CA ASN A 62 20.22 3.66 -20.98
C ASN A 62 19.79 5.01 -21.57
N ASP A 63 19.08 5.01 -22.70
CA ASP A 63 18.45 6.21 -23.26
C ASP A 63 17.28 6.69 -22.38
N TYR A 64 16.55 5.73 -21.80
CA TYR A 64 15.44 5.97 -20.89
C TYR A 64 15.53 5.00 -19.71
N ASN A 65 15.30 5.50 -18.50
CA ASN A 65 15.08 4.68 -17.31
C ASN A 65 13.58 4.62 -17.01
N ILE A 66 13.06 3.42 -16.73
CA ILE A 66 11.66 3.20 -16.35
C ILE A 66 11.65 2.61 -14.95
N THR A 67 11.14 3.35 -13.96
CA THR A 67 11.03 2.84 -12.59
C THR A 67 9.83 1.93 -12.46
N ILE A 68 9.88 0.94 -11.56
CA ILE A 68 8.78 0.00 -11.31
C ILE A 68 8.63 -0.17 -9.81
N ASN A 69 7.63 0.52 -9.27
CA ASN A 69 7.31 0.61 -7.85
C ASN A 69 5.90 0.10 -7.59
N TYR A 70 5.56 -0.01 -6.31
CA TYR A 70 4.24 -0.35 -5.80
C TYR A 70 3.98 0.41 -4.49
N GLU A 71 2.74 0.81 -4.21
CA GLU A 71 2.36 1.67 -3.07
C GLU A 71 2.40 1.00 -1.67
N LEU A 72 2.95 -0.21 -1.59
CA LEU A 72 2.89 -1.13 -0.45
C LEU A 72 1.45 -1.43 0.09
N GLY A 73 0.39 -0.98 -0.59
CA GLY A 73 -0.99 -1.37 -0.23
C GLY A 73 -1.27 -2.85 -0.42
N MET A 74 -2.06 -3.50 0.45
CA MET A 74 -2.74 -4.80 0.23
C MET A 74 -2.01 -5.96 -0.48
N HIS A 75 -0.69 -6.05 -0.37
CA HIS A 75 0.13 -7.15 -0.93
C HIS A 75 -0.05 -8.51 -0.23
N CYS A 76 -1.06 -8.63 0.65
CA CYS A 76 -1.40 -9.87 1.33
C CYS A 76 -2.75 -10.31 0.76
N THR A 77 -2.80 -11.48 0.13
CA THR A 77 -4.06 -12.06 -0.33
C THR A 77 -4.35 -13.30 0.47
N GLY A 78 -5.58 -13.43 0.99
CA GLY A 78 -6.01 -14.73 1.47
C GLY A 78 -6.12 -15.67 0.28
N PHE A 79 -5.50 -16.83 0.39
CA PHE A 79 -5.51 -17.82 -0.69
C PHE A 79 -6.93 -18.24 -1.10
N ASP A 80 -7.86 -18.26 -0.15
CA ASP A 80 -9.20 -18.80 -0.34
C ASP A 80 -10.29 -17.83 0.12
N PHE A 81 -11.05 -17.29 -0.84
CA PHE A 81 -12.17 -16.40 -0.56
C PHE A 81 -13.50 -17.13 -0.35
N THR A 82 -13.55 -18.46 -0.44
CA THR A 82 -14.83 -19.16 -0.37
C THR A 82 -15.45 -19.12 1.03
N TYR A 83 -14.65 -18.99 2.10
CA TYR A 83 -15.14 -18.88 3.48
C TYR A 83 -15.05 -17.47 4.03
N CYS A 84 -13.82 -16.94 4.14
CA CYS A 84 -13.54 -15.61 4.64
C CYS A 84 -12.11 -15.22 4.26
N CYS A 85 -11.86 -13.93 4.04
CA CYS A 85 -10.52 -13.42 3.75
C CYS A 85 -10.32 -12.04 4.40
N VAL A 86 -9.10 -11.79 4.90
CA VAL A 86 -8.75 -10.55 5.61
C VAL A 86 -8.66 -9.36 4.66
N LEU A 87 -8.10 -9.52 3.44
CA LEU A 87 -7.96 -8.46 2.45
C LEU A 87 -8.18 -8.99 1.03
N PRO A 88 -8.81 -8.22 0.14
CA PRO A 88 -8.90 -8.57 -1.27
C PRO A 88 -7.51 -8.54 -1.95
N PRO A 89 -7.32 -9.24 -3.09
CA PRO A 89 -6.09 -9.12 -3.85
C PRO A 89 -6.01 -7.72 -4.46
N TYR A 90 -4.93 -7.01 -4.20
CA TYR A 90 -4.71 -5.68 -4.78
C TYR A 90 -3.21 -5.36 -4.80
N ASN A 91 -2.69 -5.11 -6.00
CA ASN A 91 -1.31 -4.69 -6.24
C ASN A 91 -1.30 -3.64 -7.34
N SER A 92 -0.18 -2.95 -7.56
CA SER A 92 -0.09 -2.02 -8.68
C SER A 92 1.32 -1.95 -9.24
N ILE A 93 1.42 -1.58 -10.51
CA ILE A 93 2.67 -1.13 -11.11
C ILE A 93 2.60 0.39 -11.16
N GLN A 94 3.55 1.07 -10.52
CA GLN A 94 3.73 2.51 -10.58
C GLN A 94 5.09 2.85 -11.17
N SER A 95 5.11 3.68 -12.19
CA SER A 95 6.31 3.96 -12.98
C SER A 95 6.50 5.45 -13.23
N GLN A 96 7.76 5.86 -13.31
CA GLN A 96 8.19 7.11 -13.90
C GLN A 96 9.18 6.82 -15.01
N VAL A 97 9.12 7.61 -16.08
CA VAL A 97 10.01 7.45 -17.23
C VAL A 97 10.93 8.65 -17.31
N ILE A 98 12.22 8.40 -17.21
CA ILE A 98 13.26 9.42 -17.25
C ILE A 98 14.06 9.24 -18.53
N LYS A 99 14.04 10.25 -19.41
CA LYS A 99 14.99 10.35 -20.50
C LYS A 99 16.32 10.82 -19.95
N THR A 100 17.38 10.06 -20.19
CA THR A 100 18.69 10.35 -19.63
C THR A 100 19.39 11.48 -20.39
N ALA A 101 20.30 12.17 -19.71
CA ALA A 101 21.04 13.28 -20.30
C ALA A 101 22.10 12.77 -21.28
N THR A 102 22.09 13.30 -22.50
CA THR A 102 23.17 13.10 -23.48
C THR A 102 24.08 14.34 -23.48
N GLY A 103 25.04 14.37 -22.57
CA GLY A 103 26.05 15.44 -22.44
C GLY A 103 26.17 16.04 -21.04
N LYS A 104 27.41 16.36 -20.64
CA LYS A 104 27.80 16.95 -19.35
C LYS A 104 26.85 18.01 -18.77
N LYS A 105 26.42 18.99 -19.57
CA LYS A 105 25.58 20.12 -19.11
C LYS A 105 24.15 20.04 -19.64
N LYS A 106 23.61 18.84 -19.78
CA LYS A 106 22.21 18.61 -20.18
C LYS A 106 21.43 18.06 -18.99
N TYR A 107 20.18 18.49 -18.87
CA TYR A 107 19.25 17.94 -17.89
C TYR A 107 18.61 16.67 -18.45
N PRO A 108 18.40 15.62 -17.64
CA PRO A 108 17.45 14.57 -17.94
C PRO A 108 16.03 15.16 -17.93
N GLU A 109 15.09 14.45 -18.55
CA GLU A 109 13.71 14.90 -18.69
C GLU A 109 12.76 13.83 -18.14
N MET A 110 11.84 14.23 -17.25
CA MET A 110 10.71 13.40 -16.85
C MET A 110 9.70 13.38 -18.01
N LEU A 111 9.30 12.20 -18.46
CA LEU A 111 8.38 12.08 -19.59
C LEU A 111 6.95 11.85 -19.14
N GLU A 112 6.08 12.65 -19.73
CA GLU A 112 4.65 12.70 -19.47
C GLU A 112 3.86 12.20 -20.68
N ALA A 113 2.53 12.10 -20.51
CA ALA A 113 1.66 11.73 -21.60
C ALA A 113 1.37 12.88 -22.57
N ASP A 114 0.87 12.52 -23.74
CA ASP A 114 0.13 13.43 -24.62
C ASP A 114 -1.10 13.97 -23.88
N GLU A 115 -1.29 15.30 -23.90
CA GLU A 115 -2.44 15.97 -23.28
C GLU A 115 -3.80 15.39 -23.72
N LYS A 116 -3.87 14.83 -24.94
CA LYS A 116 -5.09 14.28 -25.55
C LYS A 116 -5.22 12.76 -25.39
N ASP A 117 -4.13 12.07 -25.03
CA ASP A 117 -4.12 10.61 -24.88
C ASP A 117 -3.21 10.20 -23.70
N PRO A 118 -3.77 10.00 -22.50
CA PRO A 118 -3.01 9.65 -21.31
C PRO A 118 -2.36 8.26 -21.36
N ALA A 119 -2.61 7.46 -22.40
CA ALA A 119 -1.92 6.20 -22.64
C ALA A 119 -0.67 6.34 -23.53
N VAL A 120 -0.42 7.52 -24.10
CA VAL A 120 0.69 7.77 -25.02
C VAL A 120 1.72 8.68 -24.38
N LEU A 121 2.92 8.15 -24.17
CA LEU A 121 4.08 8.89 -23.69
C LEU A 121 4.74 9.66 -24.84
N VAL A 122 5.18 10.90 -24.58
CA VAL A 122 5.77 11.77 -25.61
C VAL A 122 7.22 12.18 -25.29
N ASP A 123 8.08 12.14 -26.32
CA ASP A 123 9.44 12.72 -26.32
C ASP A 123 9.59 13.56 -27.60
N GLY A 124 9.29 14.85 -27.50
CA GLY A 124 9.20 15.74 -28.65
C GLY A 124 8.14 15.25 -29.65
N LYS A 125 8.56 14.75 -30.81
CA LYS A 125 7.66 14.18 -31.84
C LYS A 125 7.50 12.67 -31.73
N LYS A 126 8.30 11.99 -30.90
CA LYS A 126 8.21 10.55 -30.73
C LYS A 126 7.03 10.23 -29.83
N ARG A 127 6.29 9.19 -30.19
CA ARG A 127 5.11 8.70 -29.47
C ARG A 127 5.36 7.27 -29.04
N PHE A 128 5.13 7.00 -27.77
CA PHE A 128 5.38 5.70 -27.16
C PHE A 128 4.18 5.23 -26.32
N LYS A 129 4.16 3.95 -25.98
CA LYS A 129 3.31 3.38 -24.95
C LYS A 129 4.14 2.51 -24.02
N LEU A 130 3.67 2.35 -22.78
CA LEU A 130 4.31 1.51 -21.79
C LEU A 130 3.54 0.20 -21.67
N ALA A 131 4.05 -0.85 -22.32
CA ALA A 131 3.52 -2.19 -22.12
C ALA A 131 4.04 -2.74 -20.79
N TYR A 132 3.20 -3.50 -20.07
CA TYR A 132 3.59 -4.14 -18.82
C TYR A 132 3.08 -5.58 -18.77
N GLY A 133 3.68 -6.37 -17.89
CA GLY A 133 3.22 -7.72 -17.54
C GLY A 133 4.05 -8.32 -16.42
N HIS A 134 3.92 -9.63 -16.23
CA HIS A 134 4.62 -10.38 -15.18
C HIS A 134 5.33 -11.61 -15.76
N VAL A 135 6.44 -12.00 -15.15
CA VAL A 135 7.18 -13.22 -15.52
C VAL A 135 6.48 -14.44 -14.94
N ASP A 136 6.21 -15.46 -15.78
CA ASP A 136 5.48 -16.69 -15.39
C ASP A 136 4.09 -16.40 -14.80
N ASN A 137 3.46 -15.29 -15.19
CA ASN A 137 2.07 -14.96 -14.86
C ASN A 137 1.40 -14.26 -16.05
N THR A 138 1.12 -15.06 -17.09
CA THR A 138 0.78 -14.59 -18.45
C THR A 138 -0.65 -14.92 -18.87
N TYR A 139 -1.42 -15.65 -18.06
CA TYR A 139 -2.84 -15.91 -18.32
C TYR A 139 -3.73 -15.55 -17.13
N ALA A 140 -5.05 -15.77 -17.29
CA ALA A 140 -6.10 -15.44 -16.34
C ALA A 140 -5.80 -15.82 -14.87
N GLU A 141 -5.68 -14.80 -14.01
CA GLU A 141 -5.65 -14.92 -12.54
C GLU A 141 -6.91 -15.61 -12.00
N GLY A 142 -8.05 -15.43 -12.66
CA GLY A 142 -9.29 -16.07 -12.26
C GLY A 142 -9.23 -17.59 -12.28
N ASN A 143 -8.29 -18.20 -13.01
CA ASN A 143 -8.10 -19.64 -12.99
C ASN A 143 -7.25 -20.11 -11.79
N LYS A 144 -6.51 -19.19 -11.17
CA LYS A 144 -5.58 -19.44 -10.07
C LYS A 144 -6.16 -19.03 -8.73
N LEU A 145 -7.10 -18.09 -8.72
CA LEU A 145 -7.69 -17.50 -7.54
C LEU A 145 -9.21 -17.60 -7.56
N LYS A 146 -9.78 -18.22 -6.52
CA LYS A 146 -11.23 -18.26 -6.30
C LYS A 146 -11.72 -16.90 -5.79
N TYR A 147 -11.75 -15.91 -6.67
CA TYR A 147 -12.16 -14.52 -6.37
C TYR A 147 -13.39 -14.10 -7.18
N TRP A 148 -13.33 -14.23 -8.51
CA TRP A 148 -14.47 -13.95 -9.40
C TRP A 148 -15.50 -15.09 -9.45
N ASP A 149 -15.07 -16.32 -9.14
CA ASP A 149 -15.91 -17.51 -9.25
C ASP A 149 -16.66 -17.82 -7.95
N VAL A 150 -16.49 -17.01 -6.91
CA VAL A 150 -17.16 -17.18 -5.63
C VAL A 150 -18.38 -16.29 -5.60
N THR A 151 -19.57 -16.91 -5.55
CA THR A 151 -20.84 -16.20 -5.50
C THR A 151 -20.97 -15.36 -4.24
N TYR A 152 -21.53 -14.17 -4.38
CA TYR A 152 -21.83 -13.25 -3.29
C TYR A 152 -23.03 -12.40 -3.70
N ASP A 153 -24.03 -12.25 -2.82
CA ASP A 153 -25.19 -11.38 -3.05
C ASP A 153 -24.81 -9.91 -2.79
N VAL A 154 -24.21 -9.29 -3.80
CA VAL A 154 -23.71 -7.91 -3.84
C VAL A 154 -24.85 -6.92 -3.61
N ASN A 155 -26.01 -7.16 -4.22
CA ASN A 155 -27.14 -6.24 -4.20
C ASN A 155 -28.15 -6.53 -3.05
N GLY A 156 -28.09 -7.71 -2.43
CA GLY A 156 -28.90 -8.10 -1.28
C GLY A 156 -30.33 -8.56 -1.62
N ASP A 157 -30.61 -8.95 -2.86
CA ASP A 157 -31.95 -9.37 -3.33
C ASP A 157 -32.18 -10.89 -3.27
N GLY A 158 -31.18 -11.65 -2.81
CA GLY A 158 -31.21 -13.10 -2.68
C GLY A 158 -31.07 -13.84 -4.01
N LYS A 159 -30.67 -13.18 -5.10
CA LYS A 159 -30.42 -13.79 -6.41
C LYS A 159 -28.96 -13.67 -6.83
N TYR A 160 -28.47 -14.70 -7.49
CA TYR A 160 -27.11 -14.74 -8.04
C TYR A 160 -27.19 -14.62 -9.57
N GLY A 161 -26.92 -13.42 -10.08
CA GLY A 161 -26.86 -13.09 -11.51
C GLY A 161 -25.44 -12.82 -11.99
N ASP A 162 -25.34 -12.21 -13.17
CA ASP A 162 -24.05 -11.79 -13.73
C ASP A 162 -23.45 -10.68 -12.84
N ASN A 163 -22.21 -10.87 -12.38
CA ASN A 163 -21.47 -10.01 -11.43
C ASN A 163 -21.78 -10.16 -9.93
N GLU A 164 -22.64 -11.11 -9.53
CA GLU A 164 -22.89 -11.44 -8.11
C GLU A 164 -21.77 -12.33 -7.54
N ASN A 165 -20.59 -11.72 -7.34
CA ASN A 165 -19.39 -12.42 -6.87
C ASN A 165 -18.52 -11.57 -5.92
N VAL A 166 -17.59 -12.25 -5.23
CA VAL A 166 -16.70 -11.63 -4.25
C VAL A 166 -15.87 -10.47 -4.84
N ALA A 167 -15.44 -10.56 -6.10
CA ALA A 167 -14.68 -9.48 -6.74
C ALA A 167 -15.47 -8.16 -6.83
N ASN A 168 -16.76 -8.27 -7.12
CA ASN A 168 -17.68 -7.13 -7.14
C ASN A 168 -18.15 -6.72 -5.73
N ALA A 169 -18.02 -7.61 -4.73
CA ALA A 169 -18.47 -7.32 -3.37
C ALA A 169 -17.51 -6.45 -2.56
N TYR A 170 -16.19 -6.50 -2.78
CA TYR A 170 -15.21 -5.85 -1.89
C TYR A 170 -15.19 -4.32 -1.96
N PHE A 171 -15.46 -3.74 -3.13
CA PHE A 171 -15.23 -2.32 -3.41
C PHE A 171 -16.52 -1.50 -3.58
N THR A 172 -17.67 -2.05 -3.15
CA THR A 172 -19.00 -1.42 -3.30
C THR A 172 -19.18 -0.07 -2.61
N HIS A 173 -18.23 0.33 -1.76
CA HIS A 173 -18.20 1.62 -1.08
C HIS A 173 -17.44 2.70 -1.88
N LEU A 174 -16.61 2.30 -2.85
CA LEU A 174 -15.88 3.22 -3.72
C LEU A 174 -16.74 3.61 -4.92
N TYR A 175 -16.67 4.88 -5.32
CA TYR A 175 -17.43 5.38 -6.46
C TYR A 175 -16.74 6.51 -7.21
N VAL A 176 -17.23 6.76 -8.42
CA VAL A 176 -16.90 7.93 -9.25
C VAL A 176 -18.18 8.58 -9.77
N TYR A 177 -18.10 9.85 -10.16
CA TYR A 177 -19.18 10.54 -10.88
C TYR A 177 -19.00 10.49 -12.39
N LYS A 178 -17.75 10.51 -12.86
CA LYS A 178 -17.44 10.56 -14.29
C LYS A 178 -16.20 9.77 -14.66
N ASP A 179 -15.10 9.99 -13.94
CA ASP A 179 -13.79 9.44 -14.27
C ASP A 179 -12.91 9.28 -13.03
N LEU A 180 -11.77 8.60 -13.20
CA LEU A 180 -10.75 8.40 -12.17
C LEU A 180 -9.88 9.65 -11.92
N LYS A 181 -10.26 10.82 -12.45
CA LYS A 181 -9.64 12.10 -12.10
C LYS A 181 -10.36 12.80 -10.93
N GLY A 182 -11.40 12.17 -10.39
CA GLY A 182 -12.24 12.75 -9.34
C GLY A 182 -13.22 13.80 -9.87
N THR A 183 -13.52 13.81 -11.17
CA THR A 183 -14.43 14.82 -11.74
C THR A 183 -15.85 14.61 -11.24
N ASN A 184 -16.43 15.61 -10.57
CA ASN A 184 -17.85 15.70 -10.20
C ASN A 184 -18.52 16.89 -10.93
N PRO A 185 -19.03 16.69 -12.17
CA PRO A 185 -19.48 17.80 -13.03
C PRO A 185 -20.67 18.58 -12.48
N GLU A 186 -21.53 17.93 -11.70
CA GLU A 186 -22.75 18.52 -11.16
C GLU A 186 -22.53 19.12 -9.76
N GLY A 187 -21.36 18.90 -9.14
CA GLY A 187 -21.10 19.33 -7.76
C GLY A 187 -22.07 18.72 -6.74
N THR A 188 -22.61 17.54 -7.05
CA THR A 188 -23.67 16.86 -6.30
C THR A 188 -23.09 15.80 -5.37
N SER A 189 -23.84 15.44 -4.34
CA SER A 189 -23.59 14.30 -3.47
C SER A 189 -24.67 13.23 -3.57
N ALA A 190 -25.65 13.39 -4.48
CA ALA A 190 -26.75 12.46 -4.63
C ALA A 190 -26.28 11.04 -5.02
N ASP A 191 -26.79 10.03 -4.34
CA ASP A 191 -26.45 8.61 -4.55
C ASP A 191 -26.86 8.13 -5.94
N ALA A 192 -27.94 8.66 -6.50
CA ALA A 192 -28.39 8.36 -7.86
C ALA A 192 -27.40 8.80 -8.95
N LYS A 193 -26.41 9.64 -8.61
CA LYS A 193 -25.38 10.16 -9.53
C LYS A 193 -24.03 9.45 -9.36
N LYS A 194 -23.90 8.60 -8.34
CA LYS A 194 -22.68 7.84 -8.05
C LYS A 194 -22.67 6.54 -8.84
N ALA A 195 -21.53 6.24 -9.47
CA ALA A 195 -21.27 4.93 -10.06
C ALA A 195 -20.34 4.16 -9.13
N PHE A 196 -20.90 3.24 -8.34
CA PHE A 196 -20.15 2.42 -7.39
C PHE A 196 -19.44 1.27 -8.10
N VAL A 197 -18.19 1.03 -7.69
CA VAL A 197 -17.40 -0.12 -8.14
C VAL A 197 -18.04 -1.41 -7.64
N GLY A 198 -18.17 -2.39 -8.51
CA GLY A 198 -18.83 -3.66 -8.22
C GLY A 198 -20.36 -3.66 -8.36
N ILE A 199 -21.00 -2.48 -8.47
CA ILE A 199 -22.46 -2.37 -8.66
C ILE A 199 -22.75 -1.82 -10.06
N GLN A 200 -22.55 -0.52 -10.28
CA GLN A 200 -22.74 0.09 -11.60
C GLN A 200 -21.51 -0.13 -12.50
N ILE A 201 -20.32 -0.24 -11.90
CA ILE A 201 -19.06 -0.48 -12.60
C ILE A 201 -18.57 -1.89 -12.20
N PRO A 202 -18.98 -2.94 -12.91
CA PRO A 202 -18.55 -4.30 -12.56
C PRO A 202 -17.04 -4.43 -12.71
N VAL A 203 -16.40 -5.20 -11.81
CA VAL A 203 -15.00 -5.58 -11.88
C VAL A 203 -14.87 -6.78 -12.84
N PRO A 204 -14.29 -6.60 -14.04
CA PRO A 204 -14.16 -7.70 -14.99
C PRO A 204 -13.23 -8.80 -14.44
N ARG A 205 -13.41 -10.02 -14.95
CA ARG A 205 -12.48 -11.11 -14.68
C ARG A 205 -11.08 -10.70 -15.13
N ASP A 206 -10.07 -10.98 -14.30
CA ASP A 206 -8.66 -10.66 -14.55
C ASP A 206 -8.33 -9.15 -14.59
N ASN A 207 -9.23 -8.32 -14.08
CA ASN A 207 -9.03 -6.88 -13.96
C ASN A 207 -9.15 -6.42 -12.50
N GLY A 208 -8.42 -5.36 -12.17
CA GLY A 208 -8.57 -4.64 -10.92
C GLY A 208 -9.81 -3.75 -10.88
N PRO A 209 -10.17 -3.20 -9.70
CA PRO A 209 -11.31 -2.30 -9.55
C PRO A 209 -11.17 -0.99 -10.34
N ALA A 210 -9.95 -0.60 -10.72
CA ALA A 210 -9.68 0.54 -11.60
C ALA A 210 -9.68 0.17 -13.10
N GLY A 211 -9.92 -1.09 -13.45
CA GLY A 211 -9.98 -1.58 -14.83
C GLY A 211 -8.65 -2.05 -15.43
N ALA A 212 -7.53 -1.93 -14.71
CA ALA A 212 -6.23 -2.44 -15.17
C ALA A 212 -6.25 -3.97 -15.31
N ALA A 213 -5.71 -4.50 -16.41
CA ALA A 213 -5.73 -5.93 -16.72
C ALA A 213 -4.46 -6.64 -16.25
N VAL A 214 -4.60 -7.77 -15.56
CA VAL A 214 -3.43 -8.56 -15.11
C VAL A 214 -2.72 -9.22 -16.28
N ALA A 215 -3.47 -9.85 -17.20
CA ALA A 215 -2.93 -10.48 -18.41
C ALA A 215 -2.57 -9.44 -19.48
N SER A 216 -1.70 -8.50 -19.12
CA SER A 216 -1.14 -7.47 -19.98
C SER A 216 0.20 -7.92 -20.56
N PRO A 217 0.55 -7.53 -21.81
CA PRO A 217 -0.22 -6.74 -22.77
C PRO A 217 -1.15 -7.59 -23.63
N LEU A 218 -1.32 -8.88 -23.32
CA LEU A 218 -2.14 -9.82 -24.11
C LEU A 218 -3.59 -9.33 -24.27
N ASN A 219 -4.13 -8.68 -23.24
CA ASN A 219 -5.45 -8.05 -23.24
C ASN A 219 -5.38 -6.52 -23.52
N GLY A 220 -4.34 -6.04 -24.21
CA GLY A 220 -4.21 -4.64 -24.63
C GLY A 220 -3.83 -3.66 -23.51
N GLY A 221 -3.41 -4.17 -22.33
CA GLY A 221 -3.02 -3.36 -21.18
C GLY A 221 -1.77 -2.52 -21.44
N HIS A 222 -1.84 -1.24 -21.09
CA HIS A 222 -0.71 -0.31 -21.05
C HIS A 222 -0.80 0.49 -19.76
N LEU A 223 0.33 1.01 -19.27
CA LEU A 223 0.29 1.95 -18.16
C LEU A 223 -0.37 3.26 -18.61
N HIS A 224 -1.13 3.89 -17.72
CA HIS A 224 -1.79 5.17 -17.96
C HIS A 224 -1.18 6.27 -17.11
N TYR A 225 -1.06 7.47 -17.66
CA TYR A 225 -0.53 8.61 -16.92
C TYR A 225 -1.61 9.26 -16.05
N THR A 226 -1.32 9.43 -14.76
CA THR A 226 -2.25 9.95 -13.76
C THR A 226 -2.44 11.48 -13.84
N GLY A 227 -1.60 12.18 -14.62
CA GLY A 227 -1.72 13.62 -14.84
C GLY A 227 -1.53 14.46 -13.57
N GLU A 228 -2.08 15.66 -13.55
CA GLU A 228 -1.87 16.65 -12.48
C GLU A 228 -2.61 16.34 -11.17
N VAL A 229 -3.67 15.53 -11.23
CA VAL A 229 -4.55 15.26 -10.09
C VAL A 229 -4.37 13.89 -9.47
N GLY A 230 -3.65 12.98 -10.13
CA GLY A 230 -3.52 11.59 -9.68
C GLY A 230 -4.75 10.74 -10.02
N THR A 231 -4.72 9.48 -9.59
CA THR A 231 -5.87 8.57 -9.71
C THR A 231 -6.72 8.68 -8.45
N LYS A 232 -7.98 9.12 -8.59
CA LYS A 232 -8.88 9.49 -7.50
C LYS A 232 -10.23 8.79 -7.61
N VAL A 233 -10.72 8.29 -6.48
CA VAL A 233 -12.09 7.80 -6.27
C VAL A 233 -12.69 8.47 -5.03
N PHE A 234 -13.99 8.31 -4.82
CA PHE A 234 -14.67 8.79 -3.62
C PHE A 234 -15.19 7.62 -2.77
N THR A 235 -15.36 7.88 -1.47
CA THR A 235 -16.01 6.98 -0.51
C THR A 235 -16.85 7.80 0.47
N LYS A 236 -17.69 7.11 1.26
CA LYS A 236 -18.45 7.71 2.37
C LYS A 236 -17.72 7.51 3.70
N SER A 237 -17.88 8.45 4.61
CA SER A 237 -17.48 8.32 6.01
C SER A 237 -18.67 8.55 6.95
N PRO A 238 -18.52 8.33 8.27
CA PRO A 238 -19.61 8.56 9.23
C PRO A 238 -20.18 9.99 9.25
N VAL A 239 -19.44 10.98 8.74
CA VAL A 239 -19.83 12.41 8.82
C VAL A 239 -19.60 13.18 7.51
N LEU A 240 -18.95 12.58 6.52
CA LEU A 240 -18.65 13.19 5.22
C LEU A 240 -19.16 12.28 4.11
N ASP A 241 -19.87 12.88 3.17
CA ASP A 241 -20.03 12.30 1.84
C ASP A 241 -18.93 12.82 0.91
N ASN A 242 -18.62 12.10 -0.16
CA ASN A 242 -17.59 12.46 -1.14
C ASN A 242 -16.19 12.63 -0.56
N VAL A 243 -15.78 11.72 0.33
CA VAL A 243 -14.39 11.70 0.81
C VAL A 243 -13.47 11.23 -0.32
N PRO A 244 -12.53 12.07 -0.80
CA PRO A 244 -11.62 11.67 -1.87
C PRO A 244 -10.57 10.69 -1.35
N ILE A 245 -10.24 9.68 -2.16
CA ILE A 245 -9.14 8.74 -1.92
C ILE A 245 -8.20 8.81 -3.12
N VAL A 246 -6.99 9.29 -2.89
CA VAL A 246 -5.92 9.33 -3.91
C VAL A 246 -5.20 7.99 -3.93
N LEU A 247 -5.52 7.16 -4.92
CA LEU A 247 -4.97 5.81 -5.06
C LEU A 247 -3.55 5.86 -5.65
N THR A 248 -3.30 6.75 -6.61
CA THR A 248 -1.98 6.98 -7.21
C THR A 248 -1.69 8.47 -7.24
N ASN A 249 -0.45 8.84 -6.91
CA ASN A 249 0.00 10.23 -6.91
C ASN A 249 -0.08 10.85 -8.32
N PRO A 250 -0.22 12.19 -8.47
CA PRO A 250 -0.05 12.87 -9.75
C PRO A 250 1.27 12.51 -10.43
N GLY A 251 1.34 12.58 -11.75
CA GLY A 251 2.57 12.42 -12.53
C GLY A 251 3.23 11.04 -12.42
N ILE A 252 2.43 9.99 -12.30
CA ILE A 252 2.86 8.59 -12.27
C ILE A 252 2.21 7.87 -13.45
N TRP A 253 2.88 6.88 -14.01
CA TRP A 253 2.30 5.92 -14.95
C TRP A 253 1.86 4.69 -14.17
N ASP A 254 0.59 4.30 -14.22
CA ASP A 254 0.09 3.21 -13.38
C ASP A 254 -0.70 2.11 -14.13
N ALA A 255 -0.67 0.93 -13.51
CA ALA A 255 -1.65 -0.12 -13.64
C ALA A 255 -2.13 -0.47 -12.23
N LEU A 256 -3.30 0.06 -11.87
CA LEU A 256 -3.76 0.15 -10.50
C LEU A 256 -4.68 -1.02 -10.11
N GLY A 257 -4.43 -1.59 -8.93
CA GLY A 257 -5.32 -2.56 -8.29
C GLY A 257 -5.36 -3.95 -8.93
N LEU A 258 -4.27 -4.37 -9.55
CA LEU A 258 -4.03 -5.70 -10.12
C LEU A 258 -4.29 -6.81 -9.07
N PRO A 259 -5.29 -7.68 -9.27
CA PRO A 259 -5.59 -8.78 -8.36
C PRO A 259 -4.65 -9.96 -8.58
N LEU A 260 -3.38 -9.80 -8.17
CA LEU A 260 -2.33 -10.81 -8.30
C LEU A 260 -2.45 -11.92 -7.25
N THR A 261 -2.04 -13.13 -7.63
CA THR A 261 -1.90 -14.29 -6.73
C THR A 261 -0.42 -14.66 -6.52
N PRO A 262 -0.04 -15.35 -5.43
CA PRO A 262 1.34 -15.84 -5.26
C PRO A 262 1.68 -17.08 -6.11
N PHE A 263 0.76 -17.59 -6.93
CA PHE A 263 1.01 -18.73 -7.81
C PHE A 263 1.34 -18.30 -9.23
N THR A 264 2.44 -18.82 -9.74
CA THR A 264 2.80 -18.66 -11.14
C THR A 264 1.92 -19.53 -12.04
N ASP A 265 1.94 -19.26 -13.34
CA ASP A 265 1.34 -20.11 -14.39
C ASP A 265 1.80 -21.55 -14.24
N SER A 266 3.10 -21.75 -14.00
CA SER A 266 3.70 -23.06 -13.80
C SER A 266 3.21 -23.77 -12.53
N ALA A 267 3.06 -23.04 -11.42
CA ALA A 267 2.53 -23.60 -10.17
C ALA A 267 1.04 -23.95 -10.29
N ALA A 268 0.26 -23.07 -10.91
CA ALA A 268 -1.18 -23.23 -11.13
C ALA A 268 -1.53 -24.25 -12.23
N ALA A 269 -0.55 -24.88 -12.87
CA ALA A 269 -0.78 -26.05 -13.72
C ALA A 269 -1.19 -27.31 -12.92
N LYS A 270 -1.00 -27.30 -11.59
CA LYS A 270 -1.51 -28.32 -10.67
C LYS A 270 -3.00 -28.11 -10.38
N ASP A 271 -3.67 -29.16 -9.91
CA ASP A 271 -4.98 -28.99 -9.27
C ASP A 271 -4.81 -28.11 -8.03
N LEU A 272 -5.71 -27.13 -7.83
CA LEU A 272 -5.69 -26.24 -6.66
C LEU A 272 -5.74 -27.00 -5.32
N LEU A 273 -6.33 -28.20 -5.30
CA LEU A 273 -6.36 -29.06 -4.12
C LEU A 273 -5.00 -29.69 -3.82
N GLU A 274 -4.13 -29.86 -4.81
CA GLU A 274 -2.82 -30.51 -4.66
C GLU A 274 -1.68 -29.54 -4.34
N LEU A 275 -1.94 -28.22 -4.40
CA LEU A 275 -0.96 -27.18 -4.07
C LEU A 275 -0.38 -27.37 -2.66
N VAL A 276 0.91 -27.09 -2.50
CA VAL A 276 1.62 -27.12 -1.21
C VAL A 276 2.26 -25.76 -0.92
N GLU A 277 2.65 -25.50 0.33
CA GLU A 277 3.23 -24.22 0.76
C GLU A 277 4.45 -23.80 -0.09
N THR A 278 5.28 -24.77 -0.49
CA THR A 278 6.46 -24.50 -1.35
C THR A 278 6.11 -24.09 -2.79
N ASP A 279 4.84 -24.12 -3.18
CA ASP A 279 4.38 -23.61 -4.48
C ASP A 279 4.12 -22.09 -4.45
N ILE A 280 4.15 -21.46 -3.28
CA ILE A 280 4.05 -20.01 -3.13
C ILE A 280 5.30 -19.33 -3.68
N GLN A 281 5.08 -18.38 -4.59
CA GLN A 281 6.04 -17.35 -4.94
C GLN A 281 5.58 -16.03 -4.30
N PRO A 282 6.24 -15.53 -3.24
CA PRO A 282 5.72 -14.41 -2.45
C PRO A 282 5.90 -13.02 -3.09
N PHE A 283 6.00 -13.01 -4.42
CA PHE A 283 6.11 -11.85 -5.27
C PHE A 283 5.76 -12.24 -6.71
N GLN A 284 5.45 -11.26 -7.53
CA GLN A 284 5.47 -11.35 -8.99
C GLN A 284 6.60 -10.45 -9.51
N GLU A 285 7.41 -10.95 -10.43
CA GLU A 285 8.41 -10.13 -11.13
C GLU A 285 7.68 -9.39 -12.26
N ALA A 286 7.43 -8.10 -12.06
CA ALA A 286 6.82 -7.25 -13.07
C ALA A 286 7.86 -6.76 -14.07
N TRP A 287 7.45 -6.53 -15.31
CA TRP A 287 8.26 -5.87 -16.32
C TRP A 287 7.47 -4.74 -16.99
N VAL A 288 8.18 -3.69 -17.39
CA VAL A 288 7.62 -2.58 -18.19
C VAL A 288 8.55 -2.32 -19.36
N SER A 289 7.97 -2.22 -20.56
CA SER A 289 8.69 -2.04 -21.82
C SER A 289 8.20 -0.82 -22.59
N LEU A 290 9.13 -0.05 -23.14
CA LEU A 290 8.82 1.07 -24.01
C LEU A 290 8.54 0.58 -25.44
N MET A 291 7.38 0.95 -25.97
CA MET A 291 6.91 0.52 -27.29
C MET A 291 6.62 1.74 -28.16
N HIS A 292 6.93 1.68 -29.45
CA HIS A 292 6.48 2.70 -30.41
C HIS A 292 4.95 2.70 -30.50
N ALA A 293 4.31 3.85 -30.28
CA ALA A 293 2.84 3.92 -30.22
C ALA A 293 2.16 3.51 -31.53
N ASP A 294 2.74 3.87 -32.67
CA ASP A 294 2.13 3.64 -34.00
C ASP A 294 2.34 2.21 -34.51
N SER A 295 3.47 1.59 -34.18
CA SER A 295 3.85 0.28 -34.74
C SER A 295 3.75 -0.88 -33.75
N GLY A 296 3.64 -0.59 -32.45
CA GLY A 296 3.66 -1.60 -31.40
C GLY A 296 5.00 -2.36 -31.28
N LYS A 297 6.07 -1.88 -31.94
CA LYS A 297 7.40 -2.50 -31.86
C LYS A 297 8.17 -1.98 -30.64
N PRO A 298 9.01 -2.81 -29.99
CA PRO A 298 9.86 -2.35 -28.90
C PRO A 298 10.81 -1.24 -29.36
N VAL A 299 11.01 -0.25 -28.50
CA VAL A 299 12.06 0.76 -28.68
C VAL A 299 13.39 0.14 -28.29
N LEU A 300 14.41 0.29 -29.13
CA LEU A 300 15.75 -0.24 -28.86
C LEU A 300 16.63 0.85 -28.24
N ASP A 301 17.35 0.47 -27.19
CA ASP A 301 18.34 1.32 -26.54
C ASP A 301 19.56 1.55 -27.44
N SER A 302 20.01 2.79 -27.56
CA SER A 302 21.13 3.15 -28.43
C SER A 302 22.49 2.64 -27.93
N HIS A 303 22.65 2.39 -26.63
CA HIS A 303 23.90 1.94 -26.02
C HIS A 303 24.13 0.44 -26.21
N ASN A 304 23.06 -0.36 -26.20
CA ASN A 304 23.17 -1.82 -26.19
C ASN A 304 22.36 -2.54 -27.29
N GLY A 305 21.51 -1.83 -28.04
CA GLY A 305 20.70 -2.36 -29.14
C GLY A 305 19.54 -3.28 -28.72
N ARG A 306 19.20 -3.33 -27.44
CA ARG A 306 18.14 -4.20 -26.89
C ARG A 306 16.86 -3.42 -26.61
N PRO A 307 15.70 -4.09 -26.53
CA PRO A 307 14.48 -3.47 -26.04
C PRO A 307 14.69 -2.75 -24.71
N ILE A 308 14.15 -1.54 -24.60
CA ILE A 308 14.10 -0.78 -23.35
C ILE A 308 13.03 -1.41 -22.47
N THR A 309 13.45 -2.32 -21.60
CA THR A 309 12.61 -3.06 -20.68
C THR A 309 13.28 -3.13 -19.32
N PHE A 310 12.53 -2.81 -18.27
CA PHE A 310 12.98 -2.88 -16.89
C PHE A 310 12.12 -3.89 -16.13
N VAL A 311 12.69 -4.47 -15.08
CA VAL A 311 11.96 -5.32 -14.12
C VAL A 311 11.81 -4.66 -12.76
N GLY A 312 10.74 -5.01 -12.07
CA GLY A 312 10.44 -4.64 -10.70
C GLY A 312 9.81 -5.81 -9.93
N THR A 313 9.47 -5.57 -8.67
CA THR A 313 8.81 -6.57 -7.82
C THR A 313 7.42 -6.08 -7.44
N ASN A 314 6.44 -6.98 -7.46
CA ASN A 314 5.14 -6.81 -6.83
C ASN A 314 5.06 -7.87 -5.72
N PRO A 315 5.32 -7.53 -4.45
CA PRO A 315 5.20 -8.51 -3.38
C PRO A 315 3.75 -9.02 -3.30
N ILE A 316 3.56 -10.32 -3.08
CA ILE A 316 2.24 -10.91 -2.90
C ILE A 316 2.38 -12.20 -2.10
N ASP A 317 1.74 -12.32 -0.94
CA ASP A 317 1.89 -13.52 -0.10
C ASP A 317 0.58 -13.85 0.65
N VAL A 318 0.55 -15.03 1.29
CA VAL A 318 -0.57 -15.53 2.09
C VAL A 318 -0.24 -15.44 3.58
N PRO A 319 -1.15 -14.92 4.42
CA PRO A 319 -1.01 -15.00 5.88
C PRO A 319 -0.88 -16.44 6.38
N ASN A 320 0.07 -16.71 7.28
CA ASN A 320 0.28 -18.06 7.80
C ASN A 320 -0.61 -18.42 9.00
N CYS A 321 -1.90 -18.05 8.92
CA CYS A 321 -2.90 -18.28 9.97
C CYS A 321 -3.03 -19.77 10.33
N ALA A 322 -2.74 -20.66 9.38
CA ALA A 322 -2.84 -22.10 9.54
C ALA A 322 -1.91 -22.70 10.59
N ASN A 323 -0.78 -22.05 10.88
CA ASN A 323 0.16 -22.48 11.93
C ASN A 323 -0.46 -22.42 13.35
N CYS A 324 -1.56 -21.68 13.52
CA CYS A 324 -2.29 -21.63 14.79
C CYS A 324 -3.73 -22.13 14.65
N HIS A 325 -4.46 -21.68 13.63
CA HIS A 325 -5.89 -21.94 13.46
C HIS A 325 -6.20 -23.27 12.75
N GLY A 326 -5.22 -23.91 12.12
CA GLY A 326 -5.35 -25.24 11.51
C GLY A 326 -5.09 -26.40 12.47
N ASN A 327 -4.79 -26.12 13.74
CA ASN A 327 -4.36 -27.11 14.74
C ASN A 327 -4.85 -26.76 16.16
N GLU A 328 -4.39 -27.48 17.17
CA GLU A 328 -4.83 -27.31 18.57
C GLU A 328 -4.29 -26.03 19.24
N THR A 329 -3.30 -25.34 18.66
CA THR A 329 -2.70 -24.13 19.24
C THR A 329 -3.73 -23.00 19.42
N ALA A 330 -4.53 -22.68 18.41
CA ALA A 330 -5.62 -21.70 18.57
C ALA A 330 -6.91 -22.33 19.12
N ASN A 331 -7.15 -23.61 18.79
CA ASN A 331 -8.46 -24.23 19.01
C ASN A 331 -8.62 -24.87 20.41
N GLY A 332 -7.51 -25.31 21.02
CA GLY A 332 -7.52 -26.13 22.24
C GLY A 332 -8.46 -27.34 22.13
N ASP A 333 -9.04 -27.72 23.27
CA ASP A 333 -10.07 -28.77 23.34
C ASP A 333 -11.49 -28.25 23.05
N LYS A 334 -11.66 -26.92 23.00
CA LYS A 334 -12.98 -26.28 22.91
C LYS A 334 -13.54 -26.29 21.49
N TYR A 335 -12.72 -25.90 20.52
CA TYR A 335 -13.14 -25.72 19.14
C TYR A 335 -12.75 -26.94 18.32
N ALA A 336 -13.71 -27.57 17.64
CA ALA A 336 -13.51 -28.87 16.99
C ALA A 336 -14.00 -28.92 15.54
N LEU A 337 -14.68 -27.88 15.05
CA LEU A 337 -15.23 -27.89 13.69
C LEU A 337 -14.13 -27.88 12.64
N TYR A 338 -12.99 -27.25 12.92
CA TYR A 338 -11.81 -27.27 12.05
C TYR A 338 -11.32 -28.70 11.73
N LYS A 339 -11.42 -29.64 12.69
CA LYS A 339 -11.02 -31.05 12.48
C LYS A 339 -11.91 -31.72 11.44
N GLN A 340 -13.21 -31.44 11.48
CA GLN A 340 -14.18 -31.96 10.51
C GLN A 340 -13.94 -31.35 9.13
N GLU A 341 -13.69 -30.04 9.09
CA GLU A 341 -13.40 -29.32 7.85
C GLU A 341 -12.16 -29.88 7.16
N LYS A 342 -11.07 -30.06 7.92
CA LYS A 342 -9.82 -30.66 7.46
C LYS A 342 -10.04 -32.06 6.90
N ALA A 343 -10.76 -32.93 7.64
CA ALA A 343 -11.01 -34.31 7.25
C ALA A 343 -11.78 -34.41 5.92
N PHE A 344 -12.77 -33.54 5.71
CA PHE A 344 -13.51 -33.48 4.44
C PHE A 344 -12.59 -33.20 3.26
N TRP A 345 -11.78 -32.13 3.33
CA TRP A 345 -10.90 -31.75 2.23
C TRP A 345 -9.83 -32.80 1.96
N LYS A 346 -9.27 -33.40 3.01
CA LYS A 346 -8.37 -34.57 2.86
C LYS A 346 -9.05 -35.73 2.15
N GLY A 347 -10.33 -36.00 2.45
CA GLY A 347 -11.12 -37.03 1.78
C GLY A 347 -11.35 -36.77 0.28
N LEU A 348 -11.28 -35.51 -0.15
CA LEU A 348 -11.33 -35.11 -1.56
C LEU A 348 -9.95 -35.10 -2.26
N GLY A 349 -8.88 -35.49 -1.56
CA GLY A 349 -7.52 -35.53 -2.10
C GLY A 349 -6.72 -34.25 -1.88
N ALA A 350 -7.21 -33.29 -1.08
CA ALA A 350 -6.45 -32.07 -0.81
C ALA A 350 -5.11 -32.37 -0.10
N SER A 351 -4.10 -31.56 -0.41
CA SER A 351 -2.84 -31.53 0.33
C SER A 351 -3.11 -31.16 1.80
N ASP A 352 -2.15 -31.46 2.69
CA ASP A 352 -2.29 -31.07 4.10
C ASP A 352 -2.36 -29.55 4.26
N TRP A 353 -1.62 -28.82 3.43
CA TRP A 353 -1.60 -27.37 3.44
C TRP A 353 -2.96 -26.78 3.07
N ILE A 354 -3.55 -27.21 1.96
CA ILE A 354 -4.89 -26.74 1.52
C ILE A 354 -5.96 -27.11 2.55
N ALA A 355 -5.94 -28.34 3.07
CA ALA A 355 -6.90 -28.76 4.08
C ALA A 355 -6.77 -27.94 5.39
N ASN A 356 -5.55 -27.54 5.77
CA ASN A 356 -5.32 -26.66 6.92
C ASN A 356 -5.82 -25.24 6.67
N LEU A 357 -5.64 -24.68 5.46
CA LEU A 357 -6.16 -23.35 5.11
C LEU A 357 -7.70 -23.32 5.19
N LYS A 358 -8.37 -24.33 4.64
CA LYS A 358 -9.84 -24.46 4.73
C LYS A 358 -10.31 -24.60 6.18
N ALA A 359 -9.62 -25.42 6.97
CA ALA A 359 -9.92 -25.59 8.39
C ALA A 359 -9.71 -24.31 9.21
N THR A 360 -8.72 -23.51 8.84
CA THR A 360 -8.40 -22.22 9.48
C THR A 360 -9.57 -21.24 9.41
N SER A 361 -10.23 -21.13 8.24
CA SER A 361 -11.40 -20.27 8.10
C SER A 361 -12.53 -20.67 9.05
N VAL A 362 -12.80 -21.98 9.17
CA VAL A 362 -13.82 -22.49 10.10
C VAL A 362 -13.44 -22.23 11.57
N SER A 363 -12.16 -22.43 11.92
CA SER A 363 -11.65 -22.11 13.27
C SER A 363 -11.86 -20.62 13.61
N ILE A 364 -11.45 -19.71 12.71
CA ILE A 364 -11.58 -18.26 12.92
C ILE A 364 -13.06 -17.89 13.10
N LEU A 365 -13.95 -18.39 12.26
CA LEU A 365 -15.39 -18.10 12.34
C LEU A 365 -16.04 -18.69 13.59
N GLU A 366 -15.65 -19.90 14.02
CA GLU A 366 -16.14 -20.53 15.26
C GLU A 366 -15.77 -19.70 16.48
N MET A 367 -14.50 -19.27 16.56
CA MET A 367 -14.02 -18.39 17.63
C MET A 367 -14.69 -17.01 17.57
N HIS A 368 -14.94 -16.48 16.37
CA HIS A 368 -15.60 -15.20 16.20
C HIS A 368 -17.05 -15.23 16.69
N ASP A 369 -17.80 -16.28 16.35
CA ASP A 369 -19.17 -16.50 16.84
C ASP A 369 -19.19 -16.62 18.37
N ASP A 370 -18.30 -17.42 18.96
CA ASP A 370 -18.25 -17.61 20.41
C ASP A 370 -17.86 -16.34 21.18
N HIS A 371 -16.85 -15.61 20.72
CA HIS A 371 -16.34 -14.43 21.45
C HIS A 371 -17.17 -13.17 21.22
N ASN A 372 -17.78 -13.01 20.04
CA ASN A 372 -18.46 -11.78 19.64
C ASN A 372 -19.98 -11.94 19.48
N GLY A 373 -20.51 -13.15 19.53
CA GLY A 373 -21.95 -13.43 19.39
C GLY A 373 -22.47 -13.25 17.97
N THR A 374 -21.61 -13.41 16.96
CA THR A 374 -22.03 -13.54 15.56
C THR A 374 -22.62 -14.93 15.30
N ASP A 375 -23.18 -15.12 14.11
CA ASP A 375 -23.84 -16.37 13.69
C ASP A 375 -23.34 -16.88 12.33
N PHE A 376 -22.06 -16.62 12.02
CA PHE A 376 -21.46 -16.98 10.74
C PHE A 376 -21.51 -18.48 10.45
N LEU A 377 -21.40 -19.33 11.48
CA LEU A 377 -21.48 -20.79 11.36
C LEU A 377 -22.86 -21.37 11.67
N LYS A 378 -23.89 -20.55 11.87
CA LYS A 378 -25.25 -21.04 12.22
C LYS A 378 -25.82 -22.03 11.20
N ASN A 379 -25.52 -21.83 9.92
CA ASN A 379 -25.96 -22.69 8.81
C ASN A 379 -24.85 -23.63 8.32
N TYR A 380 -23.72 -23.71 9.03
CA TYR A 380 -22.60 -24.56 8.63
C TYR A 380 -23.05 -26.03 8.58
N ASN A 381 -22.81 -26.68 7.44
CA ASN A 381 -23.23 -28.06 7.23
C ASN A 381 -22.02 -28.95 6.89
N PRO A 382 -21.47 -29.67 7.88
CA PRO A 382 -20.31 -30.55 7.67
C PRO A 382 -20.62 -31.77 6.78
N ASN A 383 -21.90 -32.11 6.59
CA ASN A 383 -22.33 -33.22 5.75
C ASN A 383 -22.60 -32.80 4.30
N SER A 384 -22.52 -31.50 3.99
CA SER A 384 -22.65 -31.00 2.62
C SER A 384 -21.53 -31.54 1.74
N ARG A 385 -21.85 -31.84 0.47
CA ARG A 385 -20.86 -32.19 -0.55
C ARG A 385 -20.36 -30.96 -1.33
N SER A 386 -20.73 -29.76 -0.91
CA SER A 386 -20.29 -28.51 -1.53
C SER A 386 -18.76 -28.40 -1.50
N THR A 387 -18.19 -28.12 -2.67
CA THR A 387 -16.75 -27.86 -2.87
C THR A 387 -16.43 -26.37 -2.99
N ASP A 388 -17.42 -25.49 -2.81
CA ASP A 388 -17.18 -24.04 -2.76
C ASP A 388 -16.96 -23.61 -1.31
N ASN A 389 -18.05 -23.44 -0.55
CA ASN A 389 -18.01 -23.33 0.91
C ASN A 389 -19.12 -24.15 1.55
N ARG A 390 -18.98 -24.42 2.85
CA ARG A 390 -19.96 -25.16 3.67
C ARG A 390 -20.65 -24.31 4.74
N LEU A 391 -20.58 -22.98 4.63
CA LEU A 391 -21.18 -22.04 5.59
C LEU A 391 -22.71 -22.00 5.49
N GLY A 392 -23.28 -22.41 4.34
CA GLY A 392 -24.71 -22.28 4.07
C GLY A 392 -25.16 -20.82 3.90
N ARG A 393 -24.22 -19.95 3.48
CA ARG A 393 -24.36 -18.52 3.22
C ARG A 393 -23.20 -18.02 2.35
N ASP A 394 -23.26 -16.76 1.95
CA ASP A 394 -22.14 -16.06 1.32
C ASP A 394 -20.90 -16.03 2.22
N PRO A 395 -19.69 -15.98 1.62
CA PRO A 395 -18.44 -15.79 2.36
C PRO A 395 -18.49 -14.57 3.29
N VAL A 396 -17.79 -14.65 4.42
CA VAL A 396 -17.70 -13.55 5.38
C VAL A 396 -16.61 -12.57 4.93
N LEU A 397 -17.04 -11.40 4.45
CA LEU A 397 -16.14 -10.28 4.15
C LEU A 397 -16.07 -9.36 5.37
N CYS A 398 -14.94 -9.36 6.08
CA CYS A 398 -14.76 -8.67 7.35
C CYS A 398 -15.14 -7.17 7.27
N GLN A 399 -14.77 -6.52 6.17
CA GLN A 399 -15.00 -5.09 5.94
C GLN A 399 -16.46 -4.73 5.68
N LYS A 400 -17.36 -5.70 5.51
CA LYS A 400 -18.81 -5.45 5.53
C LYS A 400 -19.33 -5.10 6.92
N CYS A 401 -18.51 -5.27 7.96
CA CYS A 401 -18.83 -4.91 9.35
C CYS A 401 -17.79 -3.99 9.99
N HIS A 402 -16.51 -4.21 9.69
CA HIS A 402 -15.39 -3.46 10.25
C HIS A 402 -14.93 -2.35 9.31
N ALA A 403 -14.69 -1.14 9.83
CA ALA A 403 -13.93 -0.14 9.09
C ALA A 403 -12.50 -0.63 8.82
N ASP A 404 -12.00 -0.26 7.65
CA ASP A 404 -10.66 -0.58 7.18
C ASP A 404 -10.20 0.50 6.18
N ASN A 405 -9.37 1.42 6.68
CA ASN A 405 -8.82 2.51 5.88
C ASN A 405 -7.94 1.99 4.73
N VAL A 406 -7.44 0.75 4.80
CA VAL A 406 -6.61 0.13 3.73
C VAL A 406 -7.38 0.04 2.41
N ILE A 407 -8.66 -0.36 2.47
CA ILE A 407 -9.54 -0.44 1.29
C ILE A 407 -10.46 0.76 1.14
N GLY A 408 -10.38 1.75 2.04
CA GLY A 408 -11.25 2.93 2.02
C GLY A 408 -12.65 2.71 2.62
N VAL A 409 -12.85 1.66 3.43
CA VAL A 409 -14.07 1.50 4.23
C VAL A 409 -13.91 2.30 5.51
N LEU A 410 -14.50 3.50 5.56
CA LEU A 410 -14.29 4.44 6.67
C LEU A 410 -15.29 4.28 7.82
N GLN A 411 -16.32 3.43 7.66
CA GLN A 411 -17.39 3.28 8.63
C GLN A 411 -17.61 1.82 9.03
N SER A 412 -17.45 1.53 10.31
CA SER A 412 -17.90 0.28 10.94
C SER A 412 -19.41 0.27 11.18
N LYS A 413 -19.99 -0.94 11.22
CA LYS A 413 -21.35 -1.16 11.70
C LYS A 413 -21.45 -1.01 13.22
N SER A 414 -22.67 -0.80 13.70
CA SER A 414 -23.00 -0.86 15.13
C SER A 414 -23.65 -2.21 15.49
N PHE A 415 -23.47 -2.64 16.74
CA PHE A 415 -24.13 -3.81 17.32
C PHE A 415 -24.61 -3.50 18.73
N LYS A 416 -25.62 -4.25 19.19
CA LYS A 416 -26.08 -4.18 20.57
C LYS A 416 -25.27 -5.14 21.42
N ASP A 417 -24.49 -4.62 22.36
CA ASP A 417 -23.68 -5.44 23.26
C ASP A 417 -24.58 -6.41 24.04
N PRO A 418 -24.40 -7.73 23.88
CA PRO A 418 -25.26 -8.71 24.55
C PRO A 418 -25.12 -8.68 26.08
N LYS A 419 -23.98 -8.22 26.61
CA LYS A 419 -23.74 -8.13 28.07
C LYS A 419 -24.33 -6.87 28.67
N THR A 420 -24.30 -5.74 27.97
CA THR A 420 -24.72 -4.43 28.53
C THR A 420 -26.00 -3.87 27.93
N GLY A 421 -26.47 -4.43 26.82
CA GLY A 421 -27.62 -3.95 26.05
C GLY A 421 -27.38 -2.61 25.33
N LYS A 422 -26.19 -2.02 25.44
CA LYS A 422 -25.84 -0.74 24.82
C LYS A 422 -25.40 -0.94 23.39
N GLU A 423 -25.76 0.00 22.52
CA GLU A 423 -25.20 0.05 21.18
C GLU A 423 -23.70 0.39 21.25
N LYS A 424 -22.90 -0.31 20.44
CA LYS A 424 -21.46 -0.13 20.30
C LYS A 424 -21.09 -0.20 18.83
N VAL A 425 -20.10 0.60 18.44
CA VAL A 425 -19.49 0.52 17.12
C VAL A 425 -18.51 -0.66 17.10
N VAL A 426 -18.55 -1.45 16.03
CA VAL A 426 -17.58 -2.53 15.78
C VAL A 426 -16.18 -1.90 15.61
N PRO A 427 -15.14 -2.38 16.31
CA PRO A 427 -13.79 -1.83 16.15
C PRO A 427 -13.30 -1.97 14.72
N ALA A 428 -12.42 -1.08 14.25
CA ALA A 428 -11.78 -1.23 12.95
C ALA A 428 -11.09 -2.59 12.82
N LEU A 429 -10.99 -3.15 11.61
CA LEU A 429 -10.46 -4.50 11.39
C LEU A 429 -9.03 -4.63 11.94
N THR A 430 -8.22 -3.60 11.68
CA THR A 430 -6.83 -3.52 12.18
C THR A 430 -6.79 -3.50 13.71
N GLU A 431 -7.67 -2.75 14.38
CA GLU A 431 -7.75 -2.72 15.86
C GLU A 431 -8.22 -4.08 16.41
N ALA A 432 -9.23 -4.69 15.76
CA ALA A 432 -9.83 -5.95 16.18
C ALA A 432 -8.83 -7.11 16.13
N ILE A 433 -8.08 -7.23 15.03
CA ILE A 433 -7.09 -8.30 14.86
C ILE A 433 -5.91 -8.08 15.82
N HIS A 434 -5.29 -6.91 15.83
CA HIS A 434 -4.11 -6.68 16.64
C HIS A 434 -4.38 -6.78 18.14
N SER A 435 -5.51 -6.23 18.61
CA SER A 435 -5.83 -6.23 20.04
C SER A 435 -6.03 -7.64 20.60
N VAL A 436 -6.60 -8.57 19.82
CA VAL A 436 -6.79 -9.96 20.24
C VAL A 436 -5.44 -10.68 20.30
N HIS A 437 -4.66 -10.62 19.22
CA HIS A 437 -3.42 -11.39 19.11
C HIS A 437 -2.32 -10.85 20.01
N GLN A 438 -2.07 -9.54 20.02
CA GLN A 438 -1.01 -8.97 20.86
C GLN A 438 -1.31 -9.11 22.34
N LYS A 439 -2.59 -9.07 22.74
CA LYS A 439 -2.95 -9.27 24.14
C LYS A 439 -2.84 -10.73 24.54
N ALA A 440 -3.45 -11.64 23.78
CA ALA A 440 -3.58 -13.05 24.19
C ALA A 440 -2.31 -13.87 23.90
N VAL A 441 -1.61 -13.58 22.80
CA VAL A 441 -0.47 -14.36 22.31
C VAL A 441 0.65 -13.42 21.82
N PRO A 442 1.26 -12.61 22.70
CA PRO A 442 2.28 -11.62 22.32
C PRO A 442 3.60 -12.22 21.80
N MET A 443 3.86 -13.50 22.07
CA MET A 443 5.04 -14.24 21.58
C MET A 443 6.37 -13.46 21.71
N PRO A 444 6.75 -13.00 22.92
CA PRO A 444 7.97 -12.22 23.09
C PRO A 444 9.24 -13.06 22.86
N ASP A 445 10.31 -12.37 22.47
CA ASP A 445 11.68 -12.89 22.51
C ASP A 445 12.36 -12.59 23.86
N SER A 446 13.64 -12.94 24.00
CA SER A 446 14.42 -12.70 25.23
C SER A 446 14.59 -11.22 25.60
N GLN A 447 14.28 -10.31 24.66
CA GLN A 447 14.34 -8.86 24.81
C GLN A 447 12.95 -8.23 24.96
N ASN A 448 11.89 -9.06 25.07
CA ASN A 448 10.48 -8.70 25.11
C ASN A 448 9.94 -8.05 23.82
N ARG A 449 10.53 -8.32 22.67
CA ARG A 449 9.97 -7.93 21.37
C ARG A 449 8.96 -8.97 20.91
N THR A 450 7.79 -8.53 20.46
CA THR A 450 6.74 -9.41 19.96
C THR A 450 7.12 -10.03 18.61
N ALA A 451 6.96 -11.35 18.48
CA ALA A 451 6.99 -12.05 17.19
C ALA A 451 5.60 -12.13 16.54
N ALA A 452 4.54 -11.71 17.25
CA ALA A 452 3.15 -11.90 16.81
C ALA A 452 2.79 -11.20 15.49
N CYS A 453 3.56 -10.19 15.08
CA CYS A 453 3.44 -9.60 13.74
C CYS A 453 3.59 -10.67 12.65
N GLN A 454 4.59 -11.55 12.77
CA GLN A 454 4.83 -12.65 11.82
C GLN A 454 3.93 -13.86 12.07
N GLY A 455 2.98 -13.79 13.01
CA GLY A 455 1.90 -14.78 13.07
C GLY A 455 0.90 -14.63 11.91
N CYS A 456 0.85 -13.45 11.29
CA CYS A 456 -0.17 -13.10 10.30
C CYS A 456 0.42 -12.39 9.08
N HIS A 457 1.39 -11.50 9.25
CA HIS A 457 2.01 -10.83 8.11
C HIS A 457 2.77 -11.83 7.22
N PRO A 458 2.82 -11.59 5.90
CA PRO A 458 3.51 -12.38 4.88
C PRO A 458 4.78 -13.10 5.36
N SER A 459 4.73 -14.43 5.24
CA SER A 459 5.67 -15.34 5.86
C SER A 459 6.85 -15.74 4.99
N HIS A 460 6.71 -15.71 3.68
CA HIS A 460 7.70 -16.29 2.79
C HIS A 460 8.72 -15.26 2.32
N ARG A 461 9.98 -15.69 2.24
CA ARG A 461 11.07 -14.96 1.58
C ARG A 461 10.93 -15.04 0.07
N GLN A 462 11.51 -14.11 -0.68
CA GLN A 462 11.46 -14.17 -2.15
C GLN A 462 12.14 -15.41 -2.77
N ASP A 463 13.02 -16.10 -2.05
CA ASP A 463 13.55 -17.40 -2.51
C ASP A 463 12.61 -18.59 -2.22
N GLY A 464 11.43 -18.34 -1.63
CA GLY A 464 10.44 -19.34 -1.23
C GLY A 464 10.82 -20.13 0.03
N ASN A 465 11.99 -19.85 0.62
CA ASN A 465 12.44 -20.57 1.81
C ASN A 465 11.76 -20.03 3.08
N MET A 466 11.46 -20.95 3.99
CA MET A 466 10.86 -20.70 5.31
C MET A 466 11.84 -20.99 6.46
N ASP A 467 13.06 -21.43 6.15
CA ASP A 467 14.14 -21.59 7.13
C ASP A 467 14.33 -20.28 7.91
N MET A 468 14.43 -20.40 9.24
CA MET A 468 14.62 -19.25 10.15
C MET A 468 13.44 -18.24 10.17
N TYR A 469 12.24 -18.66 9.73
CA TYR A 469 11.02 -17.88 9.96
C TYR A 469 10.68 -17.79 11.47
N PRO A 470 10.19 -16.64 11.99
CA PRO A 470 9.93 -16.47 13.42
C PRO A 470 8.86 -17.41 14.00
N ILE A 471 7.92 -17.87 13.20
CA ILE A 471 6.78 -18.67 13.68
C ILE A 471 6.93 -20.12 13.22
N THR A 472 6.94 -21.02 14.18
CA THR A 472 6.99 -22.47 13.96
C THR A 472 5.65 -23.00 13.40
N PRO A 473 5.62 -24.19 12.77
CA PRO A 473 4.39 -24.80 12.26
C PRO A 473 3.31 -25.07 13.33
N ASP A 474 3.69 -25.16 14.60
CA ASP A 474 2.78 -25.27 15.75
C ASP A 474 2.47 -23.91 16.42
N GLY A 475 2.80 -22.80 15.77
CA GLY A 475 2.37 -21.47 16.17
C GLY A 475 3.13 -20.85 17.34
N LYS A 476 4.36 -21.31 17.60
CA LYS A 476 5.25 -20.77 18.65
C LYS A 476 6.33 -19.86 18.07
N ASN A 477 6.87 -18.98 18.91
CA ASN A 477 8.04 -18.17 18.58
C ASN A 477 9.33 -19.03 18.55
N ALA A 478 9.92 -19.21 17.37
CA ALA A 478 11.20 -19.90 17.18
C ALA A 478 12.38 -19.21 17.88
N TYR A 479 12.22 -17.92 18.21
CA TYR A 479 13.23 -17.05 18.81
C TYR A 479 12.88 -16.61 20.24
N ALA A 480 11.99 -17.34 20.93
CA ALA A 480 11.57 -17.01 22.30
C ALA A 480 12.75 -16.79 23.27
N ASP A 481 13.78 -17.65 23.18
CA ASP A 481 15.01 -17.56 24.00
C ASP A 481 16.15 -16.79 23.30
N LYS A 482 15.87 -16.14 22.17
CA LYS A 482 16.83 -15.41 21.33
C LYS A 482 16.33 -14.01 21.01
N ASP A 483 16.82 -13.39 19.94
CA ASP A 483 16.33 -12.11 19.43
C ASP A 483 15.54 -12.37 18.14
N ASN A 484 14.32 -11.84 18.04
CA ASN A 484 13.50 -12.03 16.83
C ASN A 484 14.17 -11.47 15.57
N ARG A 485 15.10 -10.51 15.72
CA ARG A 485 15.85 -9.92 14.60
C ARG A 485 16.89 -10.87 14.01
N ASP A 486 17.17 -12.01 14.65
CA ASP A 486 18.00 -13.08 14.08
C ASP A 486 17.22 -13.94 13.07
N ALA A 487 15.92 -13.69 12.91
CA ALA A 487 15.12 -14.35 11.90
C ALA A 487 15.53 -13.91 10.50
N ALA A 488 15.62 -14.88 9.60
CA ALA A 488 15.82 -14.62 8.19
C ALA A 488 14.50 -14.89 7.48
N GLY A 489 13.69 -13.85 7.29
CA GLY A 489 12.62 -13.92 6.30
C GLY A 489 11.18 -13.72 6.76
N GLY A 490 10.33 -13.75 5.74
CA GLY A 490 9.08 -13.00 5.64
C GLY A 490 9.15 -12.03 4.48
N CYS A 491 8.01 -11.56 3.97
CA CYS A 491 8.00 -10.51 2.93
C CYS A 491 8.48 -9.15 3.47
N TYR A 492 8.69 -9.03 4.79
CA TYR A 492 9.10 -7.80 5.47
C TYR A 492 10.38 -7.93 6.30
N VAL A 493 10.61 -9.07 6.99
CA VAL A 493 11.78 -9.24 7.88
C VAL A 493 13.05 -9.39 7.05
N GLY A 494 14.04 -8.52 7.29
CA GLY A 494 15.31 -8.51 6.57
C GLY A 494 15.20 -7.96 5.14
N ARG A 495 14.00 -7.57 4.70
CA ARG A 495 13.77 -6.95 3.40
C ARG A 495 14.01 -5.44 3.45
N ASP A 496 13.64 -4.81 4.55
CA ASP A 496 13.83 -3.37 4.76
C ASP A 496 15.26 -3.06 5.23
N VAL A 497 15.88 -2.01 4.67
CA VAL A 497 17.21 -1.51 5.07
C VAL A 497 17.39 -1.35 6.57
N HIS A 498 16.37 -0.90 7.29
CA HIS A 498 16.47 -0.65 8.72
C HIS A 498 16.57 -1.96 9.51
N SER A 499 16.23 -3.08 8.90
CA SER A 499 16.38 -4.44 9.45
C SER A 499 17.58 -5.21 8.86
N ASN A 500 18.33 -4.62 7.93
CA ASN A 500 19.44 -5.27 7.23
C ASN A 500 20.77 -5.08 7.99
N PRO A 501 21.27 -6.08 8.73
CA PRO A 501 22.54 -5.97 9.47
C PRO A 501 23.77 -5.83 8.55
N GLY A 502 23.63 -6.12 7.25
CA GLY A 502 24.68 -5.99 6.25
C GLY A 502 24.77 -4.62 5.59
N LYS A 503 23.89 -3.67 5.93
CA LYS A 503 23.77 -2.33 5.31
C LYS A 503 25.12 -1.62 5.09
N ASP A 504 26.06 -1.76 6.03
CA ASP A 504 27.33 -1.02 6.02
C ASP A 504 28.50 -1.84 5.47
N THR A 505 28.21 -3.01 4.89
CA THR A 505 29.22 -3.97 4.42
C THR A 505 28.86 -4.62 3.08
N ASP A 506 27.76 -4.21 2.46
CA ASP A 506 27.24 -4.80 1.23
C ASP A 506 27.68 -4.04 -0.04
N GLY A 507 28.58 -3.05 0.11
CA GLY A 507 29.18 -2.29 -0.99
C GLY A 507 28.37 -1.11 -1.49
N VAL A 508 27.28 -0.72 -0.81
CA VAL A 508 26.51 0.49 -1.11
C VAL A 508 26.24 1.31 0.14
N GLU A 509 27.24 1.40 1.00
CA GLU A 509 27.19 2.08 2.29
C GLU A 509 26.66 3.52 2.14
N THR A 510 25.76 3.91 3.04
CA THR A 510 25.17 5.25 3.04
C THR A 510 25.22 5.84 4.44
N PRO A 511 25.60 7.12 4.62
CA PRO A 511 25.60 7.75 5.93
C PRO A 511 24.22 7.78 6.59
N GLU A 512 24.20 7.59 7.91
CA GLU A 512 22.99 7.71 8.73
C GLU A 512 22.81 9.18 9.13
N HIS A 513 22.08 9.93 8.31
CA HIS A 513 21.70 11.31 8.62
C HIS A 513 20.57 11.33 9.66
N LEU A 514 20.92 11.16 10.93
CA LEU A 514 19.97 10.95 12.03
C LEU A 514 19.68 12.23 12.82
N ASN A 515 18.46 12.30 13.37
CA ASN A 515 18.08 13.24 14.41
C ASN A 515 18.33 12.62 15.81
N ALA A 516 17.99 13.33 16.89
CA ALA A 516 18.22 12.84 18.25
C ALA A 516 17.48 11.52 18.60
N ILE A 517 16.32 11.25 17.99
CA ILE A 517 15.60 9.98 18.13
C ILE A 517 16.36 8.89 17.38
N GLY A 518 16.74 9.15 16.13
CA GLY A 518 17.51 8.22 15.30
C GLY A 518 18.83 7.84 15.94
N GLU A 519 19.61 8.80 16.44
CA GLU A 519 20.86 8.55 17.17
C GLU A 519 20.63 7.66 18.40
N TRP A 520 19.54 7.90 19.14
CA TRP A 520 19.19 7.05 20.27
C TRP A 520 18.82 5.64 19.83
N MET A 521 17.99 5.48 18.80
CA MET A 521 17.63 4.17 18.25
C MET A 521 18.86 3.42 17.72
N GLN A 522 19.78 4.12 17.05
CA GLN A 522 21.03 3.56 16.58
C GLN A 522 21.87 3.02 17.74
N ALA A 523 22.03 3.82 18.80
CA ALA A 523 22.87 3.46 19.94
C ALA A 523 22.27 2.38 20.85
N ASN A 524 20.94 2.29 20.98
CA ASN A 524 20.27 1.48 21.99
C ASN A 524 19.46 0.30 21.42
N VAL A 525 19.07 0.36 20.15
CA VAL A 525 18.22 -0.65 19.52
C VAL A 525 18.93 -1.29 18.32
N SER A 526 19.17 -0.51 17.27
CA SER A 526 19.65 -1.01 15.98
C SER A 526 21.07 -1.53 16.05
N GLY A 527 22.01 -0.71 16.50
CA GLY A 527 23.45 -1.01 16.48
C GLY A 527 24.10 -0.97 15.09
N ILE A 528 23.35 -0.66 14.03
CA ILE A 528 23.88 -0.49 12.66
C ILE A 528 24.50 0.91 12.54
N GLY A 529 25.57 1.08 11.76
CA GLY A 529 26.23 2.37 11.54
C GLY A 529 27.09 2.89 12.69
N ASN A 530 27.43 2.03 13.66
CA ASN A 530 28.25 2.43 14.83
C ASN A 530 29.39 1.46 15.18
N ASP A 531 29.84 0.67 14.21
CA ASP A 531 30.92 -0.34 14.32
C ASP A 531 30.67 -1.49 15.32
N LYS A 532 29.49 -1.55 15.97
CA LYS A 532 29.18 -2.59 16.97
C LYS A 532 28.56 -3.87 16.37
N GLY A 533 28.24 -3.89 15.07
CA GLY A 533 27.59 -5.02 14.41
C GLY A 533 26.16 -5.23 14.91
N GLY A 534 25.26 -4.29 14.59
CA GLY A 534 23.86 -4.31 15.00
C GLY A 534 22.97 -5.32 14.29
N LYS A 535 21.74 -5.46 14.79
CA LYS A 535 20.68 -6.32 14.21
C LYS A 535 19.55 -5.51 13.55
N GLY A 536 19.68 -4.19 13.52
CA GLY A 536 18.65 -3.31 12.97
C GLY A 536 17.44 -3.12 13.89
N LEU A 537 16.42 -2.47 13.33
CA LEU A 537 15.16 -2.17 13.98
C LEU A 537 14.16 -3.32 13.83
N TRP A 538 13.18 -3.34 14.72
CA TRP A 538 12.03 -4.24 14.65
C TRP A 538 10.75 -3.47 14.32
N CYS A 539 9.68 -4.17 13.92
CA CYS A 539 8.43 -3.56 13.43
C CYS A 539 7.88 -2.48 14.38
N THR A 540 7.96 -2.71 15.70
CA THR A 540 7.44 -1.82 16.74
C THR A 540 8.24 -0.54 16.92
N ASN A 541 9.50 -0.49 16.45
CA ASN A 541 10.29 0.74 16.49
C ASN A 541 9.83 1.75 15.42
N CYS A 542 9.27 1.26 14.30
CA CYS A 542 8.70 2.09 13.24
C CYS A 542 7.21 2.36 13.47
N HIS A 543 6.43 1.32 13.81
CA HIS A 543 5.00 1.43 14.06
C HIS A 543 4.71 1.70 15.55
N SER A 544 4.92 2.94 15.98
CA SER A 544 4.86 3.32 17.41
C SER A 544 3.87 4.45 17.71
N GLN A 545 3.51 4.60 18.98
CA GLN A 545 2.76 5.76 19.47
C GLN A 545 3.56 7.07 19.28
N LEU A 546 4.89 7.02 19.29
CA LEU A 546 5.73 8.22 19.16
C LEU A 546 5.50 8.93 17.82
N SER A 547 5.37 8.19 16.71
CA SER A 547 5.09 8.78 15.39
C SER A 547 3.83 9.66 15.43
N ARG A 548 2.76 9.18 16.09
CA ARG A 548 1.52 9.94 16.28
C ARG A 548 1.78 11.22 17.06
N GLU A 549 2.46 11.12 18.20
CA GLU A 549 2.76 12.26 19.07
C GLU A 549 3.55 13.36 18.34
N LEU A 550 4.52 12.96 17.52
CA LEU A 550 5.30 13.89 16.72
C LEU A 550 4.42 14.52 15.61
N TYR A 551 3.65 13.70 14.89
CA TYR A 551 2.73 14.16 13.85
C TYR A 551 1.72 15.18 14.36
N GLN A 552 1.12 14.96 15.54
CA GLN A 552 0.16 15.89 16.13
C GLN A 552 0.75 17.30 16.32
N ARG A 553 2.04 17.39 16.64
CA ARG A 553 2.72 18.64 17.00
C ARG A 553 3.40 19.34 15.81
N ASP A 554 3.39 18.71 14.64
CA ASP A 554 3.92 19.30 13.42
C ASP A 554 3.00 20.42 12.89
N ASN A 555 3.57 21.51 12.43
CA ASN A 555 2.93 22.55 11.61
C ASN A 555 4.02 23.17 10.74
N LEU A 556 4.35 22.45 9.68
CA LEU A 556 5.48 22.71 8.80
C LEU A 556 5.11 23.76 7.77
N THR A 557 6.05 24.64 7.46
CA THR A 557 5.99 25.53 6.29
C THR A 557 6.85 25.02 5.14
N ASN A 558 7.84 24.18 5.45
CA ASN A 558 8.64 23.42 4.49
C ASN A 558 9.14 22.13 5.15
N ALA A 559 8.76 20.98 4.60
CA ALA A 559 9.07 19.70 5.24
C ALA A 559 10.54 19.31 5.08
N PHE A 560 11.14 19.47 3.89
CA PHE A 560 12.54 19.14 3.63
C PHE A 560 13.53 19.96 4.47
N LYS A 561 13.15 21.18 4.87
CA LYS A 561 13.99 22.03 5.71
C LYS A 561 13.66 21.96 7.21
N HIS A 562 12.62 21.21 7.58
CA HIS A 562 12.03 21.23 8.93
C HIS A 562 11.72 22.67 9.41
N GLU A 563 11.24 23.52 8.52
CA GLU A 563 10.79 24.87 8.86
C GLU A 563 9.34 24.85 9.35
N GLY A 564 9.01 25.72 10.30
CA GLY A 564 7.72 25.74 11.00
C GLY A 564 7.84 25.19 12.42
N LYS A 565 6.77 24.57 12.92
CA LYS A 565 6.74 23.93 14.24
C LYS A 565 6.94 22.43 14.06
N THR A 566 7.95 21.88 14.71
CA THR A 566 8.15 20.43 14.80
C THR A 566 9.00 20.09 16.03
N LEU A 567 8.79 18.90 16.59
CA LEU A 567 9.65 18.34 17.64
C LEU A 567 10.82 17.51 17.08
N ARG A 568 10.77 17.14 15.79
CA ARG A 568 11.68 16.18 15.15
C ARG A 568 13.13 16.67 15.04
N ASN A 569 13.32 17.98 15.16
CA ASN A 569 14.62 18.65 15.14
C ASN A 569 15.11 19.09 16.53
N LYS A 570 14.49 18.59 17.61
CA LYS A 570 14.82 18.95 19.00
C LYS A 570 15.60 17.85 19.71
N SER A 571 16.21 18.20 20.85
CA SER A 571 16.81 17.20 21.74
C SER A 571 15.75 16.31 22.38
N LEU A 572 16.12 15.10 22.82
CA LEU A 572 15.15 14.18 23.44
C LEU A 572 14.45 14.76 24.68
N SER A 573 15.14 15.59 25.47
CA SER A 573 14.56 16.24 26.65
C SER A 573 13.50 17.28 26.26
N GLU A 574 13.74 18.02 25.18
CA GLU A 574 12.77 18.95 24.61
C GLU A 574 11.60 18.21 23.96
N ILE A 575 11.84 17.06 23.32
CA ILE A 575 10.78 16.19 22.78
C ILE A 575 9.89 15.69 23.92
N ALA A 576 10.47 15.10 24.97
CA ALA A 576 9.70 14.61 26.13
C ALA A 576 8.88 15.73 26.77
N LYS A 577 9.47 16.92 26.93
CA LYS A 577 8.77 18.11 27.45
C LYS A 577 7.66 18.60 26.52
N GLY A 578 7.92 18.63 25.21
CA GLY A 578 6.95 19.04 24.19
C GLY A 578 5.77 18.08 24.07
N ILE A 579 6.00 16.79 24.35
CA ILE A 579 4.95 15.79 24.46
C ILE A 579 4.21 15.89 25.79
N GLY A 580 4.91 16.22 26.87
CA GLY A 580 4.38 16.28 28.24
C GLY A 580 4.58 14.97 29.01
N ILE A 581 5.65 14.23 28.71
CA ILE A 581 5.97 12.92 29.30
C ILE A 581 7.36 12.92 29.95
N SER A 582 7.64 11.89 30.74
CA SER A 582 8.98 11.66 31.27
C SER A 582 9.93 11.13 30.18
N MET A 583 11.23 11.30 30.40
CA MET A 583 12.26 10.71 29.54
C MET A 583 12.16 9.18 29.47
N ASP A 584 11.79 8.51 30.56
CA ASP A 584 11.65 7.05 30.57
C ASP A 584 10.45 6.60 29.74
N LYS A 585 9.34 7.35 29.80
CA LYS A 585 8.18 7.10 28.94
C LYS A 585 8.53 7.34 27.46
N LEU A 586 9.30 8.38 27.14
CA LEU A 586 9.77 8.61 25.77
C LEU A 586 10.63 7.44 25.26
N LYS A 587 11.56 6.94 26.08
CA LYS A 587 12.37 5.76 25.73
C LYS A 587 11.53 4.50 25.53
N ALA A 588 10.51 4.29 26.37
CA ALA A 588 9.58 3.18 26.20
C ALA A 588 8.78 3.28 24.89
N MET A 589 8.42 4.49 24.46
CA MET A 589 7.76 4.70 23.16
C MET A 589 8.71 4.51 21.96
N MET A 590 10.01 4.77 22.11
CA MET A 590 11.03 4.53 21.08
C MET A 590 11.42 3.05 20.95
N ASP A 591 11.37 2.27 22.04
CA ASP A 591 11.57 0.82 22.04
C ASP A 591 10.40 0.10 22.74
N PRO A 592 9.22 0.02 22.10
CA PRO A 592 8.05 -0.64 22.67
C PRO A 592 8.28 -2.13 22.90
N LYS A 593 8.00 -2.59 24.12
CA LYS A 593 8.17 -3.99 24.55
C LYS A 593 6.89 -4.56 25.13
N VAL A 594 6.77 -5.88 25.04
CA VAL A 594 5.74 -6.67 25.70
C VAL A 594 5.96 -6.63 27.22
N VAL A 595 4.87 -6.55 27.99
CA VAL A 595 4.90 -6.65 29.45
C VAL A 595 3.94 -7.75 29.88
N LEU A 596 4.49 -8.95 30.11
CA LEU A 596 3.69 -10.12 30.44
C LEU A 596 3.05 -10.05 31.83
N ASN A 597 1.84 -10.61 31.95
CA ASN A 597 1.22 -10.98 33.22
C ASN A 597 1.53 -12.44 33.58
N ASP A 598 1.01 -12.92 34.73
CA ASP A 598 1.24 -14.29 35.21
C ASP A 598 0.70 -15.40 34.29
N LYS A 599 -0.12 -15.05 33.29
CA LYS A 599 -0.67 -15.96 32.27
C LYS A 599 0.10 -15.93 30.96
N GLY A 600 1.15 -15.10 30.84
CA GLY A 600 1.87 -14.91 29.58
C GLY A 600 1.12 -14.04 28.56
N GLU A 601 0.11 -13.30 28.98
CA GLU A 601 -0.59 -12.30 28.15
C GLU A 601 0.10 -10.94 28.27
N ASP A 602 0.06 -10.10 27.23
CA ASP A 602 0.56 -8.73 27.34
C ASP A 602 -0.39 -7.87 28.18
N THR A 603 0.17 -6.93 28.96
CA THR A 603 -0.58 -6.19 29.97
C THR A 603 -1.05 -4.83 29.42
N PRO A 604 -2.38 -4.64 29.23
CA PRO A 604 -2.93 -3.36 28.79
C PRO A 604 -2.55 -2.22 29.75
N GLY A 605 -2.15 -1.08 29.20
CA GLY A 605 -1.74 0.10 29.96
C GLY A 605 -0.31 0.05 30.51
N LYS A 606 0.42 -1.07 30.37
CA LYS A 606 1.85 -1.16 30.70
C LYS A 606 2.74 -1.28 29.46
N SER A 607 2.29 -1.99 28.43
CA SER A 607 3.00 -2.05 27.16
C SER A 607 2.67 -0.85 26.26
N GLU A 608 3.70 -0.22 25.69
CA GLU A 608 3.53 0.80 24.64
C GLU A 608 3.00 0.19 23.32
N ILE A 609 3.17 -1.12 23.11
CA ILE A 609 2.64 -1.82 21.93
C ILE A 609 1.11 -1.77 21.97
N LEU A 610 0.51 -2.17 23.10
CA LEU A 610 -0.95 -2.12 23.29
C LEU A 610 -1.49 -0.70 23.42
N HIS A 611 -0.68 0.27 23.86
CA HIS A 611 -1.12 1.67 23.93
C HIS A 611 -1.49 2.23 22.54
N THR A 612 -0.81 1.79 21.49
CA THR A 612 -1.13 2.13 20.09
C THR A 612 -2.55 1.73 19.68
N TRP A 613 -3.15 0.76 20.38
CA TRP A 613 -4.51 0.26 20.14
C TRP A 613 -5.48 0.65 21.26
N ALA A 614 -5.02 1.40 22.25
CA ALA A 614 -5.84 1.76 23.40
C ALA A 614 -6.94 2.76 23.01
N LYS A 615 -8.04 2.71 23.76
CA LYS A 615 -9.19 3.60 23.55
C LYS A 615 -8.84 5.07 23.84
N ASP A 616 -7.99 5.29 24.83
CA ASP A 616 -7.58 6.60 25.35
C ASP A 616 -6.22 7.07 24.80
N ARG A 617 -5.71 6.42 23.75
CA ARG A 617 -4.48 6.87 23.06
C ARG A 617 -4.68 8.24 22.42
N MET A 618 -3.58 8.93 22.17
CA MET A 618 -3.62 10.16 21.38
C MET A 618 -3.88 9.83 19.91
N VAL A 619 -4.92 10.44 19.35
CA VAL A 619 -5.28 10.38 17.93
C VAL A 619 -5.10 11.79 17.34
N PRO A 620 -4.24 11.94 16.32
CA PRO A 620 -3.99 13.25 15.75
C PRO A 620 -5.23 13.90 15.10
N ASP A 621 -5.17 15.22 14.95
CA ASP A 621 -6.21 16.00 14.28
C ASP A 621 -6.14 15.84 12.75
N ILE A 622 -7.31 15.81 12.12
CA ILE A 622 -7.47 15.62 10.66
C ILE A 622 -7.74 16.93 9.92
N ALA A 623 -8.57 17.80 10.49
CA ALA A 623 -9.03 19.04 9.86
C ALA A 623 -9.62 19.98 10.92
N VAL A 624 -9.85 21.24 10.54
CA VAL A 624 -10.63 22.20 11.32
C VAL A 624 -12.03 22.29 10.73
N ILE A 625 -13.06 22.28 11.57
CA ILE A 625 -14.47 22.37 11.16
C ILE A 625 -15.16 23.55 11.85
N ALA A 626 -16.28 24.00 11.28
CA ALA A 626 -17.18 24.95 11.93
C ALA A 626 -18.02 24.25 13.02
N LEU A 627 -18.32 24.99 14.09
CA LEU A 627 -19.18 24.55 15.19
C LEU A 627 -20.51 25.29 15.19
N LYS A 628 -21.56 24.61 15.67
CA LYS A 628 -22.87 25.19 15.97
C LYS A 628 -23.33 24.73 17.35
N GLY A 629 -23.28 25.64 18.32
CA GLY A 629 -23.36 25.28 19.73
C GLY A 629 -22.13 24.46 20.15
N ASP A 630 -22.35 23.33 20.81
CA ASP A 630 -21.29 22.44 21.31
C ASP A 630 -20.90 21.32 20.32
N GLY A 631 -21.46 21.32 19.09
CA GLY A 631 -21.28 20.26 18.10
C GLY A 631 -20.84 20.76 16.72
N PRO A 632 -20.52 19.83 15.79
CA PRO A 632 -20.18 20.19 14.42
C PRO A 632 -21.33 20.91 13.73
N MET A 633 -21.01 21.91 12.91
CA MET A 633 -21.97 22.45 11.97
C MET A 633 -22.23 21.41 10.88
N VAL A 634 -23.41 20.81 10.91
CA VAL A 634 -23.85 19.81 9.95
C VAL A 634 -24.79 20.45 8.93
N ASN A 635 -24.54 20.13 7.66
CA ASN A 635 -25.46 20.33 6.57
C ASN A 635 -26.05 18.99 6.14
N LYS A 636 -27.21 19.03 5.49
CA LYS A 636 -27.76 17.87 4.80
C LYS A 636 -27.68 18.13 3.32
N ASP A 637 -27.30 17.11 2.58
CA ASP A 637 -27.33 17.17 1.14
C ASP A 637 -28.72 16.83 0.56
N GLU A 638 -28.76 16.66 -0.76
CA GLU A 638 -29.95 16.41 -1.57
C GLU A 638 -30.71 15.15 -1.15
N ASP A 639 -30.00 14.12 -0.69
CA ASP A 639 -30.56 12.84 -0.24
C ASP A 639 -30.75 12.78 1.29
N GLY A 640 -30.37 13.86 1.98
CA GLY A 640 -30.50 14.00 3.42
C GLY A 640 -29.32 13.44 4.22
N ASP A 641 -28.24 13.05 3.54
CA ASP A 641 -27.01 12.57 4.16
C ASP A 641 -26.34 13.73 4.90
N ILE A 642 -25.80 13.41 6.07
CA ILE A 642 -25.10 14.37 6.93
C ILE A 642 -23.74 14.67 6.31
N ASN A 643 -23.43 15.95 6.18
CA ASN A 643 -22.13 16.41 5.70
C ASN A 643 -21.57 17.53 6.60
N VAL A 644 -20.28 17.46 6.88
CA VAL A 644 -19.51 18.44 7.64
C VAL A 644 -18.46 19.04 6.72
N VAL A 645 -18.51 20.34 6.46
CA VAL A 645 -17.53 20.96 5.56
C VAL A 645 -16.28 21.34 6.36
N PRO A 646 -15.08 20.86 5.99
CA PRO A 646 -13.84 21.36 6.56
C PRO A 646 -13.68 22.86 6.30
N LEU A 647 -13.30 23.63 7.32
CA LEU A 647 -12.83 25.01 7.13
C LEU A 647 -11.36 25.04 6.71
N SER A 648 -10.61 23.99 7.04
CA SER A 648 -9.23 23.80 6.61
C SER A 648 -8.82 22.34 6.74
N ALA A 649 -8.17 21.80 5.71
CA ALA A 649 -7.51 20.49 5.80
C ALA A 649 -6.19 20.53 6.59
N ASN A 650 -5.63 21.71 6.90
CA ASN A 650 -4.51 21.83 7.83
C ASN A 650 -5.06 21.92 9.27
N PRO A 651 -4.96 20.86 10.08
CA PRO A 651 -5.50 20.87 11.44
C PRO A 651 -4.75 21.84 12.38
N ALA A 652 -3.54 22.25 12.02
CA ALA A 652 -2.69 23.13 12.83
C ALA A 652 -2.75 24.61 12.41
N VAL A 653 -3.66 24.97 11.48
CA VAL A 653 -3.89 26.36 11.09
C VAL A 653 -4.29 27.22 12.29
N ASP A 654 -3.99 28.52 12.24
CA ASP A 654 -4.52 29.46 13.23
C ASP A 654 -6.04 29.58 13.05
N ILE A 655 -6.81 28.95 13.94
CA ILE A 655 -8.28 28.92 13.88
C ILE A 655 -8.86 30.34 13.89
N ALA A 656 -8.20 31.29 14.57
CA ALA A 656 -8.66 32.69 14.61
C ALA A 656 -8.55 33.39 13.25
N SER A 657 -7.74 32.86 12.33
CA SER A 657 -7.60 33.37 10.96
C SER A 657 -8.71 32.88 10.01
N LEU A 658 -9.46 31.85 10.40
CA LEU A 658 -10.46 31.24 9.53
C LEU A 658 -11.74 32.09 9.50
N LYS A 659 -12.31 32.23 8.30
CA LYS A 659 -13.63 32.82 8.12
C LYS A 659 -14.70 31.79 8.47
N LEU A 660 -15.51 32.10 9.46
CA LEU A 660 -16.62 31.23 9.86
C LEU A 660 -17.83 31.41 8.91
N PRO A 661 -18.54 30.31 8.57
CA PRO A 661 -19.80 30.37 7.84
C PRO A 661 -20.91 31.00 8.68
N GLU A 662 -21.98 31.46 8.02
CA GLU A 662 -23.11 32.08 8.69
C GLU A 662 -23.77 31.12 9.70
N GLY A 663 -24.07 31.62 10.90
CA GLY A 663 -24.69 30.83 11.97
C GLY A 663 -23.73 29.91 12.72
N ALA A 664 -22.43 29.91 12.39
CA ALA A 664 -21.42 29.23 13.18
C ALA A 664 -21.18 29.96 14.50
N THR A 665 -20.99 29.19 15.56
CA THR A 665 -20.65 29.71 16.89
C THR A 665 -19.16 29.64 17.20
N GLY A 666 -18.38 28.95 16.36
CA GLY A 666 -16.94 28.80 16.50
C GLY A 666 -16.35 27.84 15.48
N ALA A 667 -15.09 27.45 15.70
CA ALA A 667 -14.40 26.41 14.95
C ALA A 667 -13.45 25.64 15.86
N ALA A 668 -13.17 24.38 15.52
CA ALA A 668 -12.24 23.53 16.25
C ALA A 668 -11.56 22.52 15.33
N ALA A 669 -10.30 22.20 15.65
CA ALA A 669 -9.64 21.02 15.10
C ALA A 669 -10.33 19.77 15.66
N VAL A 670 -10.47 18.74 14.83
CA VAL A 670 -11.08 17.46 15.21
C VAL A 670 -10.15 16.29 14.92
N PRO A 671 -10.17 15.22 15.73
CA PRO A 671 -9.34 14.04 15.53
C PRO A 671 -9.78 13.22 14.32
N TYR A 672 -8.90 12.38 13.78
CA TYR A 672 -9.26 11.38 12.75
C TYR A 672 -10.44 10.49 13.15
N ASP A 673 -10.59 10.17 14.44
CA ASP A 673 -11.73 9.40 14.99
C ASP A 673 -13.09 10.08 14.73
N ALA A 674 -13.12 11.40 14.47
CA ALA A 674 -14.34 12.11 14.10
C ALA A 674 -14.76 11.83 12.65
N ALA A 675 -13.82 11.46 11.78
CA ALA A 675 -14.04 11.31 10.34
C ALA A 675 -14.02 9.85 9.86
N THR A 676 -13.42 8.92 10.60
CA THR A 676 -13.37 7.50 10.24
C THR A 676 -13.40 6.61 11.48
N HIS A 677 -14.22 5.56 11.44
CA HIS A 677 -14.18 4.48 12.44
C HIS A 677 -12.90 3.62 12.30
N GLY A 678 -12.21 3.71 11.16
CA GLY A 678 -10.86 3.17 10.94
C GLY A 678 -9.77 3.92 11.70
N ARG A 679 -10.12 5.07 12.31
CA ARG A 679 -9.22 5.93 13.08
C ARG A 679 -8.02 6.37 12.24
N ASP A 680 -6.87 6.60 12.88
CA ASP A 680 -5.61 6.97 12.23
C ASP A 680 -4.81 5.78 11.66
N TYR A 681 -5.31 4.54 11.78
CA TYR A 681 -4.62 3.37 11.26
C TYR A 681 -4.56 3.39 9.73
N TRP A 682 -3.39 3.09 9.15
CA TRP A 682 -3.15 3.17 7.69
C TRP A 682 -3.27 4.57 7.07
N LEU A 683 -3.43 5.60 7.91
CA LEU A 683 -3.32 7.00 7.53
C LEU A 683 -1.97 7.54 8.01
N SER A 684 -1.55 8.70 7.51
CA SER A 684 -0.21 9.26 7.81
C SER A 684 0.14 9.25 9.30
N PRO A 685 -0.73 9.73 10.21
CA PRO A 685 -0.35 9.77 11.62
C PRO A 685 -0.08 8.40 12.23
N GLY A 686 -0.71 7.34 11.73
CA GLY A 686 -0.55 5.98 12.24
C GLY A 686 0.57 5.17 11.59
N GLN A 687 1.26 5.74 10.60
CA GLN A 687 2.29 5.08 9.81
C GLN A 687 3.69 5.69 10.07
N PRO A 688 4.77 4.97 9.76
CA PRO A 688 6.14 5.45 10.00
C PRO A 688 6.52 6.57 9.04
N HIS A 689 7.37 7.49 9.50
CA HIS A 689 8.00 8.52 8.68
C HIS A 689 9.53 8.46 8.82
N CYS A 690 10.28 8.70 7.74
CA CYS A 690 11.72 8.95 7.77
C CYS A 690 12.03 10.08 8.77
N ALA A 691 11.21 11.13 8.80
CA ALA A 691 11.33 12.25 9.74
C ALA A 691 11.21 11.85 11.24
N ASP A 692 10.75 10.64 11.57
CA ASP A 692 10.80 10.10 12.93
C ASP A 692 12.25 9.94 13.41
N CYS A 693 13.17 9.51 12.54
CA CYS A 693 14.55 9.18 12.92
C CYS A 693 15.62 9.97 12.15
N HIS A 694 15.30 10.49 10.97
CA HIS A 694 16.23 11.21 10.11
C HIS A 694 16.18 12.73 10.32
N ALA A 695 17.33 13.36 10.13
CA ALA A 695 17.44 14.82 10.12
C ALA A 695 17.14 15.37 8.72
N ALA A 696 16.58 16.58 8.67
CA ALA A 696 16.47 17.32 7.42
C ALA A 696 17.85 17.49 6.75
N PRO A 697 17.95 17.35 5.42
CA PRO A 697 16.86 17.24 4.45
C PRO A 697 16.43 15.80 4.07
N PHE A 698 16.85 14.78 4.81
CA PHE A 698 16.62 13.37 4.47
C PHE A 698 15.27 12.85 4.99
N VAL A 699 14.19 13.57 4.65
CA VAL A 699 12.85 13.39 5.19
C VAL A 699 11.80 13.50 4.10
N GLU A 700 10.56 13.08 4.38
CA GLU A 700 9.45 13.20 3.45
C GLU A 700 9.05 14.66 3.19
N GLY A 701 8.52 14.88 1.98
CA GLY A 701 7.84 16.12 1.62
C GLY A 701 6.54 16.34 2.40
N GLN A 702 5.96 17.51 2.25
CA GLN A 702 4.75 17.92 2.96
C GLN A 702 3.50 17.15 2.51
N GLY A 703 2.56 16.93 3.43
CA GLY A 703 1.27 16.32 3.14
C GLY A 703 0.29 17.26 2.42
N GLY A 704 -0.93 16.77 2.17
CA GLY A 704 -2.04 17.52 1.58
C GLY A 704 -2.49 17.00 0.21
N VAL A 705 -1.57 16.43 -0.58
CA VAL A 705 -1.91 15.90 -1.92
C VAL A 705 -2.91 14.74 -1.86
N ALA A 706 -2.88 13.96 -0.77
CA ALA A 706 -3.69 12.77 -0.59
C ALA A 706 -4.66 12.88 0.59
N PHE A 707 -5.18 14.08 0.89
CA PHE A 707 -6.22 14.26 1.91
C PHE A 707 -7.39 13.27 1.66
N PRO A 708 -7.94 12.60 2.70
CA PRO A 708 -7.64 12.72 4.12
C PRO A 708 -6.45 11.89 4.62
N ILE A 709 -5.75 11.14 3.78
CA ILE A 709 -4.66 10.25 4.20
C ILE A 709 -3.49 11.05 4.81
N ASN A 710 -3.19 12.23 4.28
CA ASN A 710 -2.19 13.17 4.82
C ASN A 710 -2.76 14.59 4.88
N GLN A 711 -2.17 15.43 5.73
CA GLN A 711 -2.62 16.82 5.93
C GLN A 711 -1.55 17.81 5.44
N PRO A 712 -1.96 18.97 4.87
CA PRO A 712 -1.05 20.10 4.73
C PRO A 712 -0.48 20.52 6.10
N GLY A 713 0.72 21.08 6.11
CA GLY A 713 1.43 21.43 7.36
C GLY A 713 1.98 20.23 8.14
N LYS A 714 1.90 19.01 7.62
CA LYS A 714 2.43 17.78 8.23
C LYS A 714 3.37 17.07 7.26
N HIS A 715 4.17 16.12 7.74
CA HIS A 715 4.89 15.22 6.82
C HIS A 715 3.90 14.30 6.09
N SER A 716 4.21 14.00 4.83
CA SER A 716 3.49 13.02 4.03
C SER A 716 4.02 11.61 4.27
N LEU A 717 3.25 10.59 3.89
CA LEU A 717 3.80 9.24 3.71
C LEU A 717 4.81 9.21 2.58
N MET A 718 5.87 8.41 2.75
CA MET A 718 6.91 8.17 1.75
C MET A 718 6.36 7.83 0.35
N ARG A 719 5.25 7.07 0.25
CA ARG A 719 4.60 6.73 -1.03
C ARG A 719 4.00 7.92 -1.78
N TYR A 720 3.71 9.02 -1.09
CA TYR A 720 3.18 10.25 -1.68
C TYR A 720 4.24 11.35 -1.79
N SER A 721 5.45 11.11 -1.30
CA SER A 721 6.55 12.08 -1.32
C SER A 721 7.30 12.05 -2.65
N LYS A 722 7.66 13.24 -3.12
CA LYS A 722 8.47 13.47 -4.31
C LYS A 722 9.57 14.47 -4.02
N GLY A 723 10.75 14.24 -4.57
CA GLY A 723 11.91 15.14 -4.54
C GLY A 723 12.57 15.24 -5.92
N HIS A 724 13.68 15.97 -6.03
CA HIS A 724 14.55 16.05 -7.23
C HIS A 724 13.79 16.06 -8.58
N ALA A 725 13.20 17.22 -8.94
CA ALA A 725 12.41 17.41 -10.16
C ALA A 725 11.15 16.52 -10.28
N GLY A 726 10.55 16.13 -9.14
CA GLY A 726 9.28 15.40 -9.11
C GLY A 726 9.40 13.88 -9.18
N LEU A 727 10.61 13.35 -9.00
CA LEU A 727 10.83 11.93 -8.75
C LEU A 727 10.16 11.50 -7.44
N ALA A 728 9.35 10.46 -7.50
CA ALA A 728 8.84 9.80 -6.31
C ALA A 728 10.01 9.27 -5.48
N CYS A 729 9.94 9.38 -4.15
CA CYS A 729 10.95 8.81 -3.26
C CYS A 729 11.16 7.31 -3.55
N GLN A 730 10.08 6.61 -3.90
CA GLN A 730 10.12 5.20 -4.28
C GLN A 730 10.93 4.94 -5.56
N SER A 731 10.99 5.88 -6.50
CA SER A 731 11.82 5.74 -7.70
C SER A 731 13.32 5.68 -7.35
N CYS A 732 13.76 6.43 -6.34
CA CYS A 732 15.16 6.46 -5.92
C CYS A 732 15.50 5.41 -4.85
N HIS A 733 14.61 5.23 -3.87
CA HIS A 733 14.83 4.40 -2.67
C HIS A 733 14.09 3.06 -2.69
N GLN A 734 13.35 2.78 -3.78
CA GLN A 734 12.39 1.68 -3.93
C GLN A 734 11.17 1.77 -3.04
N SER A 735 10.30 0.78 -3.19
CA SER A 735 9.05 0.74 -2.47
C SER A 735 9.26 0.38 -1.00
N ILE A 736 8.36 0.87 -0.14
CA ILE A 736 8.40 0.68 1.31
C ILE A 736 8.51 -0.81 1.66
N HIS A 737 9.19 -1.14 2.76
CA HIS A 737 9.54 -2.50 3.21
C HIS A 737 10.43 -3.29 2.22
N GLY A 738 10.82 -2.70 1.10
CA GLY A 738 11.92 -3.13 0.23
C GLY A 738 12.86 -1.96 -0.05
N LEU A 739 13.07 -1.10 0.96
CA LEU A 739 13.94 0.07 0.87
C LEU A 739 15.40 -0.34 0.82
N TYR A 740 16.18 0.34 -0.02
CA TYR A 740 17.61 0.05 -0.16
C TYR A 740 18.50 0.51 1.02
N PRO A 741 19.63 -0.19 1.24
CA PRO A 741 19.93 -1.53 0.71
C PRO A 741 19.06 -2.65 1.30
N VAL A 742 18.77 -3.67 0.48
CA VAL A 742 18.03 -4.86 0.91
C VAL A 742 18.97 -6.05 1.09
N THR A 743 18.64 -6.99 1.99
CA THR A 743 19.46 -8.19 2.21
C THR A 743 19.50 -9.07 0.96
N PRO A 744 20.69 -9.35 0.38
CA PRO A 744 20.81 -10.28 -0.75
C PRO A 744 20.22 -11.65 -0.39
N GLY A 745 19.33 -12.18 -1.23
CA GLY A 745 18.68 -13.49 -1.03
C GLY A 745 17.33 -13.46 -0.32
N THR A 746 17.08 -12.50 0.57
CA THR A 746 15.74 -12.25 1.12
C THR A 746 14.86 -11.54 0.08
N ASP A 747 15.47 -10.63 -0.69
CA ASP A 747 14.81 -9.88 -1.76
C ASP A 747 15.63 -9.88 -3.05
N ILE A 748 15.47 -10.95 -3.83
CA ILE A 748 16.25 -11.15 -5.05
C ILE A 748 15.86 -10.20 -6.17
N THR A 749 14.61 -9.74 -6.23
CA THR A 749 14.12 -8.94 -7.35
C THR A 749 14.46 -7.48 -7.15
N THR A 750 14.15 -6.94 -5.97
CA THR A 750 14.51 -5.57 -5.58
C THR A 750 16.01 -5.36 -5.66
N TYR A 751 16.83 -6.30 -5.16
CA TYR A 751 18.30 -6.22 -5.25
C TYR A 751 18.81 -6.15 -6.71
N ARG A 752 18.10 -6.76 -7.67
CA ARG A 752 18.43 -6.70 -9.10
C ARG A 752 17.96 -5.42 -9.77
N GLN A 753 17.09 -4.61 -9.15
CA GLN A 753 16.51 -3.46 -9.83
C GLN A 753 17.50 -2.31 -10.03
N ALA A 754 18.21 -1.88 -8.98
CA ALA A 754 19.11 -0.73 -9.02
C ALA A 754 20.24 -0.89 -10.03
N PRO A 755 20.87 -2.08 -10.14
CA PRO A 755 21.87 -2.32 -11.16
C PRO A 755 21.31 -2.27 -12.59
N GLN A 756 20.00 -2.10 -12.84
CA GLN A 756 19.47 -1.79 -14.17
C GLN A 756 19.63 -0.31 -14.54
N TYR A 757 19.70 0.58 -13.54
CA TYR A 757 19.80 2.03 -13.74
C TYR A 757 21.23 2.52 -13.53
N ASN A 758 21.87 2.07 -12.45
CA ASN A 758 23.20 2.54 -12.06
C ASN A 758 24.29 2.00 -13.01
N PRO A 759 25.10 2.85 -13.65
CA PRO A 759 26.11 2.41 -14.62
C PRO A 759 27.31 1.72 -13.97
N ASP A 760 27.59 2.00 -12.70
CA ASP A 760 28.61 1.31 -11.88
C ASP A 760 28.15 -0.10 -11.42
N GLY A 761 26.90 -0.47 -11.69
CA GLY A 761 26.33 -1.75 -11.26
C GLY A 761 25.96 -1.82 -9.78
N SER A 762 26.02 -0.71 -9.05
CA SER A 762 25.65 -0.66 -7.64
C SER A 762 24.18 -0.99 -7.43
N HIS A 763 23.91 -1.74 -6.36
CA HIS A 763 22.56 -2.18 -5.98
C HIS A 763 21.84 -1.20 -5.03
N GLY A 764 22.41 -0.03 -4.74
CA GLY A 764 21.85 0.96 -3.84
C GLY A 764 20.89 1.93 -4.54
N PRO A 765 20.51 3.04 -3.87
CA PRO A 765 19.68 4.07 -4.48
C PRO A 765 20.23 4.57 -5.83
N PHE A 766 19.37 5.23 -6.61
CA PHE A 766 19.79 5.83 -7.88
C PHE A 766 21.01 6.73 -7.67
N ARG A 767 22.12 6.41 -8.34
CA ARG A 767 23.28 7.29 -8.42
C ARG A 767 22.98 8.39 -9.43
N CYS A 768 23.61 9.56 -9.26
CA CYS A 768 23.45 10.65 -10.22
C CYS A 768 23.78 10.22 -11.67
N ALA A 769 24.75 9.32 -11.84
CA ALA A 769 25.15 8.76 -13.12
C ALA A 769 24.07 7.92 -13.81
N ALA A 770 23.00 7.51 -13.11
CA ALA A 770 21.87 6.82 -13.73
C ALA A 770 21.15 7.71 -14.75
N CYS A 771 21.11 9.03 -14.51
CA CYS A 771 20.37 9.99 -15.34
C CYS A 771 21.23 11.13 -15.90
N HIS A 772 22.39 11.41 -15.28
CA HIS A 772 23.28 12.50 -15.66
C HIS A 772 24.65 11.99 -16.10
N GLU A 773 25.37 12.77 -16.92
CA GLU A 773 26.82 12.62 -17.02
C GLU A 773 27.49 13.27 -15.80
N VAL A 774 28.40 12.54 -15.16
CA VAL A 774 29.03 12.92 -13.90
C VAL A 774 30.55 13.07 -14.03
N ASN A 775 31.17 13.69 -13.03
CA ASN A 775 32.61 13.76 -12.89
C ASN A 775 33.18 12.53 -12.15
N GLU A 776 34.47 12.54 -11.84
CA GLU A 776 35.15 11.45 -11.12
C GLU A 776 34.64 11.21 -9.70
N ASN A 777 33.98 12.21 -9.10
CA ASN A 777 33.36 12.11 -7.77
C ASN A 777 31.90 11.64 -7.85
N GLY A 778 31.39 11.27 -9.04
CA GLY A 778 30.00 10.87 -9.22
C GLY A 778 29.01 12.04 -9.22
N VAL A 779 29.48 13.29 -9.26
CA VAL A 779 28.65 14.50 -9.23
C VAL A 779 28.34 14.99 -10.64
N PRO A 780 27.08 15.34 -10.98
CA PRO A 780 26.71 15.89 -12.28
C PRO A 780 27.50 17.15 -12.65
N TRP A 781 27.99 17.22 -13.89
CA TRP A 781 28.66 18.43 -14.39
C TRP A 781 27.76 19.67 -14.46
N ILE A 782 26.45 19.49 -14.30
CA ILE A 782 25.45 20.55 -14.30
C ILE A 782 25.29 21.27 -12.97
N ALA A 783 25.88 20.74 -11.88
CA ALA A 783 25.89 21.43 -10.59
C ALA A 783 26.73 22.73 -10.63
N ASP A 784 27.59 22.90 -11.64
CA ASP A 784 28.56 24.00 -11.78
C ASP A 784 29.41 24.22 -10.49
N GLU A 785 30.33 25.19 -10.42
CA GLU A 785 31.23 25.38 -9.24
C GLU A 785 30.50 25.91 -7.98
N GLU A 786 29.31 25.39 -7.69
CA GLU A 786 28.49 25.77 -6.56
C GLU A 786 29.05 25.22 -5.23
N GLU A 787 28.82 26.00 -4.16
CA GLU A 787 29.07 25.60 -2.79
C GLU A 787 27.76 25.43 -2.04
N TYR A 788 27.67 24.37 -1.24
CA TYR A 788 26.55 24.11 -0.34
C TYR A 788 27.09 24.03 1.08
N LYS A 789 26.59 24.92 1.95
CA LYS A 789 27.02 25.05 3.37
C LYS A 789 28.55 25.15 3.52
N GLY A 790 29.21 25.87 2.60
CA GLY A 790 30.66 26.10 2.60
C GLY A 790 31.50 24.91 2.12
N LYS A 791 30.88 23.87 1.56
CA LYS A 791 31.55 22.75 0.89
C LYS A 791 31.30 22.79 -0.61
N SER A 792 32.33 22.50 -1.40
CA SER A 792 32.20 22.41 -2.85
C SER A 792 31.39 21.18 -3.25
N ILE A 793 30.30 21.39 -3.97
CA ILE A 793 29.40 20.33 -4.44
C ILE A 793 30.12 19.40 -5.41
N MET A 794 30.91 19.97 -6.33
CA MET A 794 31.62 19.23 -7.38
C MET A 794 32.68 18.24 -6.86
N LYS A 795 33.11 18.38 -5.59
CA LYS A 795 34.20 17.59 -5.00
C LYS A 795 33.73 16.53 -4.01
N ASP A 796 32.44 16.49 -3.68
CA ASP A 796 31.92 15.63 -2.62
C ASP A 796 30.49 15.16 -2.94
N TYR A 797 30.36 13.87 -3.22
CA TYR A 797 29.09 13.24 -3.59
C TYR A 797 28.02 13.43 -2.52
N ASP A 798 28.35 13.25 -1.25
CA ASP A 798 27.38 13.34 -0.14
C ASP A 798 26.90 14.78 0.06
N THR A 799 27.78 15.76 -0.15
CA THR A 799 27.40 17.18 -0.18
C THR A 799 26.43 17.45 -1.33
N ALA A 800 26.66 16.89 -2.52
CA ALA A 800 25.75 17.03 -3.67
C ALA A 800 24.39 16.37 -3.41
N VAL A 801 24.37 15.17 -2.83
CA VAL A 801 23.13 14.49 -2.43
C VAL A 801 22.35 15.31 -1.41
N SER A 802 23.04 15.84 -0.38
CA SER A 802 22.43 16.69 0.65
C SER A 802 21.83 17.97 0.06
N TRP A 803 22.53 18.58 -0.90
CA TRP A 803 22.03 19.76 -1.61
C TRP A 803 20.75 19.44 -2.39
N MET A 804 20.73 18.32 -3.14
CA MET A 804 19.57 17.92 -3.94
C MET A 804 18.33 17.58 -3.10
N HIS A 805 18.51 17.01 -1.91
CA HIS A 805 17.40 16.79 -0.97
C HIS A 805 16.84 18.12 -0.44
N GLU A 806 17.70 19.09 -0.10
CA GLU A 806 17.25 20.38 0.45
C GLU A 806 16.68 21.34 -0.62
N SER A 807 17.23 21.31 -1.83
CA SER A 807 16.87 22.23 -2.91
C SER A 807 15.66 21.76 -3.72
N ALA A 808 15.21 20.52 -3.53
CA ALA A 808 14.03 20.01 -4.21
C ALA A 808 12.81 20.88 -3.85
N PRO A 809 11.95 21.21 -4.84
CA PRO A 809 10.67 21.82 -4.51
C PRO A 809 9.87 20.84 -3.65
N ASP A 810 9.34 21.32 -2.54
CA ASP A 810 8.37 20.57 -1.76
C ASP A 810 7.07 20.56 -2.55
N LEU A 811 6.83 19.46 -3.28
CA LEU A 811 5.63 19.27 -4.11
C LEU A 811 4.40 18.85 -3.28
N GLY A 812 4.53 18.84 -1.96
CA GLY A 812 3.42 18.79 -1.04
C GLY A 812 2.74 20.16 -0.85
N GLY A 813 1.57 20.18 -0.22
CA GLY A 813 1.11 21.40 0.45
C GLY A 813 0.39 22.48 -0.37
N ALA A 814 -0.41 22.12 -1.38
CA ALA A 814 -1.63 22.88 -1.70
C ALA A 814 -2.81 21.91 -1.81
N ILE A 815 -3.89 22.20 -1.08
CA ILE A 815 -5.19 21.53 -1.27
C ILE A 815 -5.65 21.98 -2.67
N PRO A 816 -6.15 21.10 -3.56
CA PRO A 816 -6.96 21.57 -4.68
C PRO A 816 -8.07 22.46 -4.12
N ASP A 817 -8.28 23.66 -4.65
CA ASP A 817 -9.36 24.53 -4.20
C ASP A 817 -10.67 23.70 -4.13
N GLU A 818 -11.30 23.64 -2.94
CA GLU A 818 -12.53 22.88 -2.70
C GLU A 818 -13.68 23.34 -3.62
#